data_AF-A0A438AML2-F1
#
_entry.id   AF-A0A438AML2-F1
#
_cell.length_a   1.000
_cell.length_b   1.000
_cell.length_c   1.000
_cell.angle_alpha   90.00
_cell.angle_beta   90.00
_cell.angle_gamma   90.00
#
_symmetry.space_group_name_H-M   'P 1'
#
loop_
_entity.id
_entity.type
_entity.pdbx_description
1 polymer ?
#
loop_
_entity_poly.entity_id
_entity_poly.type
_entity_poly.pdbx_seq_one_letter_code
_entity_poly.pdbx_strand_id
1 'polypeptide(L)'
;MTALFRWLLRIFTVVIVLLALAVIVPYWFASRSLPDYDADYRLSGLDAPVEIVRDNASVPHVLGQTDRDSYFGLGFAHAQDRLWQMMLMRRTVQGRLSELFGKRTLRSDELMRRLDLYGLSVRSVSALSDDTRAKLEAYSAGVNAWLAQVNAGARGRGAPEFFLFSPELAPWQPADSIALVKLMGVQLSSHLSEEVLRARTSLLIPEERVRDILPDAPGPGVTALPEYASLFPDVPRYAEAAPMPDDPLSPFVDSAFAGASNAWAAAPARSAAGGTLLANDPHLNFTAPSIWYLARLELESGGVIGGTIPGIPLVLSGRSAQLGWGLTASYMDDQDVHIEKLNPDAGDQVLTPDGYKPLRSRTSIIRIKDADPVTLTLRWSDNGPILPGHHYQLSAVTPPGHVTSLSWTLLSDQDTSIESGMRLMGAGTVAEAIDTMEGFLAPSLNMTLADRETIAMKTVGAMPRRAARHQSKGRMPSPGWLPQNLWQGRAPYAANPEFVSPAGGILGNTNNKMVDRPFPLHVSYHWGDTQRIQRWRRLMQTREVHTRESFIEAQLDTVSFSARSLLPLIARDMWFTSEAAPEGTPERLAQRALDLLAEWNGEMNEHLPEPLIYAAWVRALQDRLIRDELGPLADAYIHVEPLFIERVFRNTDGAAKWCDVLQSAPVETCQDMARLALDDALIWISEHYGTSLESLRWGDAHEATHDHPVLGDIPVVKWIVNIRQSTSGGDNTLLRGLTKGTDPDPFLNVHGAGYRGVYDFADPDSSVFITSTGQSGHPLSRHYDDLGELWRRGEYIPMSLDPDLARAAAVGITTLTPRD
;
A
#
# COMPACT_ATOMS: atom_id res chain seq x y z
N MET A 1 62.69 -22.13 -7.50
CA MET A 1 61.40 -22.71 -7.07
C MET A 1 61.06 -22.43 -5.60
N THR A 2 61.95 -22.71 -4.64
CA THR A 2 61.68 -22.50 -3.20
C THR A 2 61.39 -21.06 -2.79
N ALA A 3 62.08 -20.08 -3.37
CA ALA A 3 61.81 -18.65 -3.11
C ALA A 3 60.43 -18.21 -3.65
N LEU A 4 60.08 -18.65 -4.86
CA LEU A 4 58.78 -18.37 -5.49
C LEU A 4 57.63 -18.98 -4.68
N PHE A 5 57.78 -20.24 -4.24
CA PHE A 5 56.79 -20.91 -3.40
C PHE A 5 56.56 -20.19 -2.05
N ARG A 6 57.65 -19.75 -1.38
CA ARG A 6 57.53 -18.99 -0.12
C ARG A 6 56.83 -17.64 -0.32
N TRP A 7 57.07 -16.95 -1.44
CA TRP A 7 56.40 -15.69 -1.76
C TRP A 7 54.93 -15.90 -2.10
N LEU A 8 54.59 -16.92 -2.90
CA LEU A 8 53.21 -17.28 -3.20
C LEU A 8 52.43 -17.65 -1.93
N LEU A 9 53.03 -18.44 -1.03
CA LEU A 9 52.40 -18.78 0.25
C LEU A 9 52.18 -17.54 1.12
N ARG A 10 53.15 -16.63 1.21
CA ARG A 10 53.00 -15.36 1.94
C ARG A 10 51.89 -14.48 1.37
N ILE A 11 51.85 -14.32 0.05
CA ILE A 11 50.80 -13.55 -0.64
C ILE A 11 49.45 -14.19 -0.37
N PHE A 12 49.34 -15.51 -0.52
CA PHE A 12 48.11 -16.25 -0.23
C PHE A 12 47.66 -16.08 1.23
N THR A 13 48.56 -16.21 2.20
CA THR A 13 48.25 -15.97 3.62
C THR A 13 47.80 -14.53 3.87
N VAL A 14 48.48 -13.54 3.29
CA VAL A 14 48.09 -12.12 3.41
C VAL A 14 46.71 -11.90 2.79
N VAL A 15 46.43 -12.48 1.62
CA VAL A 15 45.12 -12.40 0.97
C VAL A 15 44.04 -13.03 1.86
N ILE A 16 44.27 -14.21 2.43
CA ILE A 16 43.31 -14.83 3.37
C ILE A 16 43.07 -13.93 4.58
N VAL A 17 44.12 -13.39 5.19
CA VAL A 17 43.99 -12.51 6.36
C VAL A 17 43.22 -11.24 5.99
N LEU A 18 43.50 -10.64 4.83
CA LEU A 18 42.78 -9.47 4.35
C LEU A 18 41.31 -9.78 4.04
N LEU A 19 41.01 -10.94 3.45
CA LEU A 19 39.64 -11.39 3.21
C LEU A 19 38.89 -11.64 4.53
N ALA A 20 39.55 -12.28 5.51
CA ALA A 20 38.98 -12.48 6.84
C ALA A 20 38.70 -11.14 7.54
N LEU A 21 39.64 -10.20 7.48
CA LEU A 21 39.46 -8.85 8.03
C LEU A 21 38.37 -8.05 7.30
N ALA A 22 38.25 -8.21 5.99
CA ALA A 22 37.21 -7.58 5.18
C ALA A 22 35.79 -8.07 5.53
N VAL A 23 35.65 -9.22 6.18
CA VAL A 23 34.38 -9.74 6.70
C VAL A 23 34.19 -9.40 8.18
N ILE A 24 35.20 -9.69 9.01
CA ILE A 24 35.12 -9.55 10.47
C ILE A 24 34.94 -8.09 10.89
N VAL A 25 35.66 -7.14 10.27
CA VAL A 25 35.60 -5.73 10.67
C VAL A 25 34.22 -5.13 10.39
N PRO A 26 33.65 -5.22 9.17
CA PRO A 26 32.29 -4.74 8.92
C PRO A 26 31.24 -5.44 9.80
N TYR A 27 31.34 -6.76 9.98
CA TYR A 27 30.43 -7.50 10.87
C TYR A 27 30.49 -6.99 12.30
N TRP A 28 31.68 -6.75 12.84
CA TRP A 28 31.87 -6.23 14.20
C TRP A 28 31.32 -4.81 14.36
N PHE A 29 31.48 -3.94 13.36
CA PHE A 29 30.91 -2.60 13.39
C PHE A 29 29.38 -2.61 13.23
N ALA A 30 28.84 -3.44 12.35
CA ALA A 30 27.40 -3.58 12.15
C ALA A 30 26.72 -4.23 13.36
N SER A 31 27.34 -5.22 14.02
CA SER A 31 26.74 -5.85 15.21
C SER A 31 26.69 -4.92 16.43
N ARG A 32 27.46 -3.83 16.45
CA ARG A 32 27.41 -2.80 17.51
C ARG A 32 26.12 -1.99 17.53
N SER A 33 25.37 -1.96 16.44
CA SER A 33 24.03 -1.34 16.40
C SER A 33 22.90 -2.29 16.80
N LEU A 34 23.20 -3.56 17.10
CA LEU A 34 22.20 -4.46 17.67
C LEU A 34 21.80 -3.96 19.07
N PRO A 35 20.50 -3.79 19.35
CA PRO A 35 20.05 -3.42 20.67
C PRO A 35 20.34 -4.49 21.72
N ASP A 36 20.61 -4.04 22.93
CA ASP A 36 20.54 -4.85 24.14
C ASP A 36 19.14 -4.64 24.75
N TYR A 37 18.34 -5.72 24.77
CA TYR A 37 16.97 -5.68 25.25
C TYR A 37 16.84 -5.89 26.76
N ASP A 38 17.93 -6.18 27.47
CA ASP A 38 17.99 -6.30 28.93
C ASP A 38 18.66 -5.07 29.60
N ALA A 39 18.65 -3.93 28.90
CA ALA A 39 19.37 -2.75 29.33
C ALA A 39 18.57 -1.86 30.28
N ASP A 40 19.25 -1.30 31.29
CA ASP A 40 18.71 -0.28 32.17
C ASP A 40 19.20 1.13 31.77
N TYR A 41 18.26 2.03 31.49
CA TYR A 41 18.53 3.41 31.10
C TYR A 41 17.98 4.41 32.11
N ARG A 42 18.77 5.44 32.43
CA ARG A 42 18.32 6.64 33.15
C ARG A 42 18.14 7.80 32.17
N LEU A 43 16.92 8.22 31.94
CA LEU A 43 16.53 9.13 30.86
C LEU A 43 15.74 10.33 31.38
N SER A 44 15.93 11.49 30.76
CA SER A 44 15.11 12.68 31.00
C SER A 44 13.79 12.61 30.23
N GLY A 45 12.72 13.21 30.76
CA GLY A 45 11.43 13.31 30.06
C GLY A 45 10.44 12.18 30.38
N LEU A 46 10.80 11.29 31.30
CA LEU A 46 9.89 10.33 31.93
C LEU A 46 9.35 10.91 33.25
N ASP A 47 8.07 10.67 33.51
CA ASP A 47 7.43 11.04 34.76
C ASP A 47 7.55 9.89 35.79
N ALA A 48 7.53 8.64 35.31
CA ALA A 48 7.73 7.43 36.11
C ALA A 48 8.55 6.36 35.36
N PRO A 49 9.01 5.28 36.04
CA PRO A 49 9.65 4.16 35.38
C PRO A 49 8.75 3.48 34.34
N VAL A 50 9.36 3.07 33.21
CA VAL A 50 8.72 2.30 32.13
C VAL A 50 9.47 0.99 31.93
N GLU A 51 8.75 -0.12 31.84
CA GLU A 51 9.30 -1.41 31.40
C GLU A 51 8.92 -1.67 29.95
N ILE A 52 9.88 -2.09 29.13
CA ILE A 52 9.63 -2.63 27.79
C ILE A 52 9.99 -4.10 27.81
N VAL A 53 8.98 -4.95 27.96
CA VAL A 53 9.14 -6.41 27.97
C VAL A 53 9.01 -6.92 26.53
N ARG A 54 10.02 -7.60 26.01
CA ARG A 54 9.94 -8.23 24.68
C ARG A 54 9.63 -9.70 24.81
N ASP A 55 8.54 -10.14 24.20
CA ASP A 55 8.17 -11.56 24.17
C ASP A 55 9.09 -12.40 23.25
N ASN A 56 8.77 -13.68 23.08
CA ASN A 56 9.54 -14.60 22.23
C ASN A 56 9.57 -14.22 20.74
N ALA A 57 8.59 -13.45 20.27
CA ALA A 57 8.51 -12.88 18.92
C ALA A 57 9.10 -11.47 18.84
N SER A 58 9.73 -10.99 19.92
CA SER A 58 10.29 -9.64 20.05
C SER A 58 9.26 -8.50 19.98
N VAL A 59 7.99 -8.80 20.20
CA VAL A 59 6.94 -7.79 20.32
C VAL A 59 7.16 -7.02 21.63
N PRO A 60 7.32 -5.69 21.61
CA PRO A 60 7.43 -4.92 22.84
C PRO A 60 6.06 -4.74 23.52
N HIS A 61 6.03 -5.08 24.79
CA HIS A 61 4.99 -4.73 25.74
C HIS A 61 5.48 -3.55 26.56
N VAL A 62 4.99 -2.36 26.21
CA VAL A 62 5.36 -1.10 26.85
C VAL A 62 4.44 -0.85 28.04
N LEU A 63 5.03 -0.88 29.24
CA LEU A 63 4.36 -0.76 30.52
C LEU A 63 4.77 0.55 31.21
N GLY A 64 4.01 1.61 30.98
CA GLY A 64 4.15 2.90 31.67
C GLY A 64 3.10 3.09 32.76
N GLN A 65 3.32 4.04 33.68
CA GLN A 65 2.33 4.39 34.72
C GLN A 65 1.33 5.45 34.25
N THR A 66 1.68 6.21 33.22
CA THR A 66 0.83 7.22 32.57
C THR A 66 0.85 7.01 31.07
N ASP A 67 -0.15 7.56 30.37
CA ASP A 67 -0.16 7.55 28.90
C ASP A 67 1.14 8.15 28.34
N ARG A 68 1.62 9.26 28.92
CA ARG A 68 2.87 9.93 28.50
C ARG A 68 4.07 8.99 28.56
N ASP A 69 4.22 8.27 29.66
CA ASP A 69 5.30 7.31 29.86
C ASP A 69 5.21 6.16 28.84
N SER A 70 4.00 5.66 28.55
CA SER A 70 3.79 4.61 27.55
C SER A 70 4.07 5.08 26.12
N TYR A 71 3.68 6.30 25.75
CA TYR A 71 4.05 6.88 24.45
C TYR A 71 5.56 7.11 24.34
N PHE A 72 6.23 7.54 25.42
CA PHE A 72 7.68 7.63 25.47
C PHE A 72 8.32 6.25 25.22
N GLY A 73 7.86 5.21 25.91
CA GLY A 73 8.36 3.85 25.74
C GLY A 73 8.16 3.32 24.31
N LEU A 74 7.01 3.58 23.69
CA LEU A 74 6.77 3.24 22.28
C LEU A 74 7.73 3.97 21.34
N GLY A 75 7.95 5.27 21.57
CA GLY A 75 8.92 6.06 20.80
C GLY A 75 10.34 5.50 20.89
N PHE A 76 10.74 5.11 22.10
CA PHE A 76 12.02 4.46 22.34
C PHE A 76 12.12 3.11 21.61
N ALA A 77 11.12 2.24 21.72
CA ALA A 77 11.11 0.93 21.06
C ALA A 77 11.12 1.03 19.52
N HIS A 78 10.29 1.90 18.95
CA HIS A 78 10.28 2.16 17.50
C HIS A 78 11.66 2.63 17.02
N ALA A 79 12.28 3.58 17.72
CA ALA A 79 13.60 4.08 17.35
C ALA A 79 14.69 3.01 17.58
N GLN A 80 14.56 2.18 18.62
CA GLN A 80 15.50 1.10 18.92
C GLN A 80 15.57 0.07 17.78
N ASP A 81 14.43 -0.27 17.18
CA ASP A 81 14.36 -1.34 16.20
C ASP A 81 14.36 -0.86 14.75
N ARG A 82 13.84 0.34 14.48
CA ARG A 82 13.44 0.79 13.14
C ARG A 82 13.96 2.20 12.80
N LEU A 83 15.07 2.61 13.41
CA LEU A 83 15.61 3.97 13.26
C LEU A 83 15.82 4.40 11.80
N TRP A 84 16.40 3.52 10.98
CA TRP A 84 16.64 3.81 9.56
C TRP A 84 15.33 4.03 8.79
N GLN A 85 14.34 3.16 8.99
CA GLN A 85 13.02 3.24 8.38
C GLN A 85 12.33 4.57 8.74
N MET A 86 12.31 4.92 10.03
CA MET A 86 11.73 6.18 10.51
C MET A 86 12.42 7.41 9.88
N MET A 87 13.75 7.38 9.79
CA MET A 87 14.54 8.45 9.17
C MET A 87 14.20 8.60 7.69
N LEU A 88 14.18 7.49 6.95
CA LEU A 88 13.91 7.47 5.52
C LEU A 88 12.52 8.06 5.24
N MET A 89 11.49 7.55 5.91
CA MET A 89 10.11 8.05 5.80
C MET A 89 10.01 9.54 6.12
N ARG A 90 10.64 10.02 7.20
CA ARG A 90 10.66 11.44 7.54
C ARG A 90 11.29 12.29 6.44
N ARG A 91 12.42 11.85 5.86
CA ARG A 91 13.09 12.57 4.76
C ARG A 91 12.26 12.56 3.48
N THR A 92 11.53 11.48 3.22
CA THR A 92 10.57 11.39 2.11
C THR A 92 9.51 12.49 2.23
N VAL A 93 8.85 12.63 3.40
CA VAL A 93 7.81 13.68 3.57
C VAL A 93 8.38 15.08 3.52
N GLN A 94 9.60 15.26 4.00
CA GLN A 94 10.29 16.54 3.95
C GLN A 94 10.75 16.93 2.54
N GLY A 95 10.75 16.01 1.56
CA GLY A 95 11.37 16.22 0.25
C GLY A 95 12.88 16.48 0.39
N ARG A 96 13.58 15.55 1.06
CA ARG A 96 15.01 15.61 1.41
C ARG A 96 15.77 14.32 1.12
N LEU A 97 15.24 13.43 0.28
CA LEU A 97 15.93 12.20 -0.09
C LEU A 97 17.17 12.47 -0.96
N SER A 98 17.16 13.53 -1.76
CA SER A 98 18.26 13.93 -2.65
C SER A 98 19.52 14.30 -1.88
N GLU A 99 19.38 14.71 -0.62
CA GLU A 99 20.50 14.94 0.29
C GLU A 99 21.31 13.65 0.55
N LEU A 100 20.69 12.48 0.41
CA LEU A 100 21.31 11.17 0.62
C LEU A 100 21.61 10.44 -0.70
N PHE A 101 20.68 10.53 -1.67
CA PHE A 101 20.71 9.72 -2.89
C PHE A 101 21.00 10.52 -4.17
N GLY A 102 21.30 11.81 -4.04
CA GLY A 102 21.67 12.66 -5.16
C GLY A 102 20.50 12.88 -6.12
N LYS A 103 20.79 12.98 -7.43
CA LYS A 103 19.80 13.30 -8.47
C LYS A 103 18.71 12.24 -8.65
N ARG A 104 18.95 11.00 -8.20
CA ARG A 104 18.02 9.87 -8.34
C ARG A 104 16.64 10.18 -7.75
N THR A 105 16.60 10.83 -6.59
CA THR A 105 15.37 11.12 -5.84
C THR A 105 14.87 12.57 -5.99
N LEU A 106 15.47 13.34 -6.91
CA LEU A 106 15.14 14.77 -7.08
C LEU A 106 13.68 15.00 -7.50
N ARG A 107 13.15 14.15 -8.38
CA ARG A 107 11.75 14.25 -8.82
C ARG A 107 10.79 14.02 -7.65
N SER A 108 11.03 12.98 -6.85
CA SER A 108 10.23 12.70 -5.67
C SER A 108 10.28 13.86 -4.68
N ASP A 109 11.47 14.41 -4.41
CA ASP A 109 11.62 15.57 -3.54
C ASP A 109 10.91 16.81 -4.09
N GLU A 110 10.98 17.08 -5.40
CA GLU A 110 10.29 18.21 -6.03
C GLU A 110 8.78 18.15 -5.77
N LEU A 111 8.14 17.00 -6.03
CA LEU A 111 6.71 16.85 -5.81
C LEU A 111 6.36 16.95 -4.31
N MET A 112 7.10 16.29 -3.42
CA MET A 112 6.86 16.39 -1.98
C MET A 112 6.99 17.83 -1.44
N ARG A 113 7.93 18.62 -1.97
CA ARG A 113 8.07 20.05 -1.65
C ARG A 113 6.89 20.88 -2.15
N ARG A 114 6.32 20.55 -3.30
CA ARG A 114 5.15 21.24 -3.86
C ARG A 114 3.87 20.94 -3.08
N LEU A 115 3.69 19.71 -2.62
CA LEU A 115 2.59 19.34 -1.74
C LEU A 115 2.71 20.00 -0.35
N ASP A 116 3.93 20.31 0.11
CA ASP A 116 4.23 20.93 1.42
C ASP A 116 3.66 20.15 2.61
N LEU A 117 3.53 18.82 2.49
CA LEU A 117 2.91 17.97 3.52
C LEU A 117 3.60 18.13 4.88
N TYR A 118 4.93 18.26 4.91
CA TYR A 118 5.64 18.54 6.17
C TYR A 118 5.28 19.90 6.78
N GLY A 119 5.23 20.95 5.96
CA GLY A 119 4.84 22.29 6.41
C GLY A 119 3.40 22.33 6.91
N LEU A 120 2.51 21.57 6.28
CA LEU A 120 1.14 21.36 6.72
C LEU A 120 1.07 20.63 8.06
N SER A 121 1.83 19.54 8.22
CA SER A 121 1.92 18.81 9.50
C SER A 121 2.39 19.68 10.66
N VAL A 122 3.38 20.56 10.43
CA VAL A 122 3.84 21.52 11.44
C VAL A 122 2.71 22.46 11.88
N ARG A 123 1.87 22.92 10.94
CA ARG A 123 0.72 23.77 11.26
C ARG A 123 -0.36 23.00 12.01
N SER A 124 -0.63 21.74 11.61
CA SER A 124 -1.64 20.88 12.24
C SER A 124 -1.38 20.59 13.71
N VAL A 125 -0.12 20.64 14.20
CA VAL A 125 0.18 20.49 15.64
C VAL A 125 -0.63 21.47 16.49
N SER A 126 -0.86 22.68 15.98
CA SER A 126 -1.62 23.71 16.70
C SER A 126 -3.11 23.42 16.80
N ALA A 127 -3.65 22.57 15.92
CA ALA A 127 -5.04 22.14 15.89
C ALA A 127 -5.36 21.03 16.90
N LEU A 128 -4.33 20.36 17.42
CA LEU A 128 -4.48 19.27 18.40
C LEU A 128 -4.74 19.82 19.80
N SER A 129 -5.51 19.06 20.57
CA SER A 129 -5.68 19.25 22.00
C SER A 129 -4.35 19.18 22.76
N ASP A 130 -4.29 19.84 23.93
CA ASP A 130 -3.09 19.85 24.77
C ASP A 130 -2.69 18.43 25.21
N ASP A 131 -3.67 17.57 25.49
CA ASP A 131 -3.45 16.15 25.83
C ASP A 131 -2.76 15.39 24.67
N THR A 132 -3.30 15.50 23.46
CA THR A 132 -2.72 14.84 22.29
C THR A 132 -1.32 15.36 21.98
N ARG A 133 -1.12 16.68 22.11
CA ARG A 133 0.20 17.30 21.93
C ARG A 133 1.20 16.75 22.94
N ALA A 134 0.83 16.67 24.21
CA ALA A 134 1.67 16.11 25.26
C ALA A 134 2.05 14.64 24.99
N LYS A 135 1.11 13.82 24.50
CA LYS A 135 1.37 12.42 24.09
C LYS A 135 2.36 12.33 22.93
N LEU A 136 2.21 13.18 21.90
CA LEU A 136 3.15 13.25 20.78
C LEU A 136 4.53 13.78 21.19
N GLU A 137 4.59 14.72 22.11
CA GLU A 137 5.84 15.21 22.70
C GLU A 137 6.56 14.10 23.47
N ALA A 138 5.83 13.31 24.26
CA ALA A 138 6.39 12.17 24.98
C ALA A 138 6.92 11.09 24.03
N TYR A 139 6.15 10.74 22.99
CA TYR A 139 6.62 9.85 21.91
C TYR A 139 7.91 10.37 21.27
N SER A 140 7.93 11.66 20.92
CA SER A 140 9.11 12.31 20.34
C SER A 140 10.31 12.27 21.29
N ALA A 141 10.09 12.50 22.59
CA ALA A 141 11.12 12.42 23.61
C ALA A 141 11.71 11.00 23.73
N GLY A 142 10.89 9.95 23.63
CA GLY A 142 11.34 8.56 23.60
C GLY A 142 12.24 8.25 22.41
N VAL A 143 11.84 8.67 21.20
CA VAL A 143 12.67 8.55 19.98
C VAL A 143 14.00 9.28 20.17
N ASN A 144 13.94 10.51 20.69
CA ASN A 144 15.12 11.35 20.92
C ASN A 144 16.05 10.81 22.01
N ALA A 145 15.49 10.13 23.02
CA ALA A 145 16.27 9.48 24.06
C ALA A 145 17.11 8.34 23.47
N TRP A 146 16.55 7.50 22.59
CA TRP A 146 17.32 6.49 21.88
C TRP A 146 18.41 7.11 20.99
N LEU A 147 18.10 8.18 20.24
CA LEU A 147 19.09 8.92 19.46
C LEU A 147 20.27 9.41 20.32
N ALA A 148 19.99 9.93 21.51
CA ALA A 148 21.03 10.35 22.45
C ALA A 148 21.88 9.16 22.93
N GLN A 149 21.26 8.00 23.19
CA GLN A 149 21.94 6.76 23.56
C GLN A 149 22.85 6.23 22.44
N VAL A 150 22.42 6.32 21.18
CA VAL A 150 23.24 5.96 20.02
C VAL A 150 24.47 6.85 19.91
N ASN A 151 24.28 8.17 20.04
CA ASN A 151 25.35 9.16 19.94
C ASN A 151 26.37 9.06 21.08
N ALA A 152 25.90 8.86 22.32
CA ALA A 152 26.78 8.75 23.48
C ALA A 152 27.54 7.41 23.54
N GLY A 153 26.90 6.31 23.13
CA GLY A 153 27.44 4.95 23.26
C GLY A 153 28.24 4.43 22.06
N ALA A 154 28.36 5.20 20.96
CA ALA A 154 28.95 4.76 19.70
C ALA A 154 28.36 3.41 19.21
N ARG A 155 27.03 3.24 19.35
CA ARG A 155 26.27 2.01 19.04
C ARG A 155 26.08 1.80 17.54
N GLY A 156 27.18 1.72 16.79
CA GLY A 156 27.17 1.48 15.34
C GLY A 156 26.35 2.50 14.54
N ARG A 157 26.26 3.76 15.02
CA ARG A 157 25.41 4.83 14.47
C ARG A 157 23.89 4.54 14.49
N GLY A 158 23.46 3.49 15.19
CA GLY A 158 22.05 3.16 15.44
C GLY A 158 21.38 2.28 14.37
N ALA A 159 22.00 2.12 13.20
CA ALA A 159 21.58 1.19 12.15
C ALA A 159 22.73 0.97 11.13
N PRO A 160 22.86 -0.22 10.51
CA PRO A 160 23.94 -0.52 9.55
C PRO A 160 24.02 0.43 8.35
N GLU A 161 22.88 0.93 7.88
CA GLU A 161 22.76 1.84 6.74
C GLU A 161 23.49 3.16 6.99
N PHE A 162 23.58 3.59 8.26
CA PHE A 162 24.29 4.82 8.64
C PHE A 162 25.82 4.72 8.53
N PHE A 163 26.38 3.56 8.21
CA PHE A 163 27.78 3.46 7.76
C PHE A 163 27.95 3.91 6.31
N LEU A 164 26.89 3.82 5.49
CA LEU A 164 26.88 4.21 4.07
C LEU A 164 26.31 5.62 3.86
N PHE A 165 25.36 6.03 4.71
CA PHE A 165 24.66 7.30 4.62
C PHE A 165 24.86 8.17 5.86
N SER A 166 24.72 9.49 5.72
CA SER A 166 24.95 10.41 6.84
C SER A 166 23.94 10.17 7.97
N PRO A 167 24.42 9.98 9.23
CA PRO A 167 23.57 9.82 10.40
C PRO A 167 23.08 11.14 11.00
N GLU A 168 23.19 12.27 10.29
CA GLU A 168 22.70 13.55 10.81
C GLU A 168 21.17 13.54 10.91
N LEU A 169 20.68 13.38 12.14
CA LEU A 169 19.27 13.33 12.51
C LEU A 169 18.93 14.52 13.38
N ALA A 170 18.04 15.39 12.89
CA ALA A 170 17.36 16.33 13.76
C ALA A 170 16.51 15.56 14.79
N PRO A 171 16.31 16.11 16.00
CA PRO A 171 15.38 15.53 16.96
C PRO A 171 13.99 15.33 16.33
N TRP A 172 13.37 14.20 16.63
CA TRP A 172 11.97 13.93 16.29
C TRP A 172 11.07 14.95 16.98
N GLN A 173 10.01 15.37 16.29
CA GLN A 173 9.02 16.34 16.75
C GLN A 173 7.60 15.80 16.52
N PRO A 174 6.57 16.28 17.24
CA PRO A 174 5.16 15.89 17.00
C PRO A 174 4.72 15.95 15.53
N ALA A 175 5.19 16.98 14.81
CA ALA A 175 4.89 17.16 13.40
C ALA A 175 5.42 16.03 12.50
N ASP A 176 6.50 15.35 12.90
CA ASP A 176 7.05 14.23 12.13
C ASP A 176 6.06 13.05 12.13
N SER A 177 5.40 12.76 13.26
CA SER A 177 4.38 11.70 13.33
C SER A 177 3.13 12.01 12.50
N ILE A 178 2.66 13.26 12.51
CA ILE A 178 1.57 13.72 11.62
C ILE A 178 1.98 13.61 10.15
N ALA A 179 3.22 13.99 9.83
CA ALA A 179 3.78 13.90 8.48
C ALA A 179 3.81 12.45 7.96
N LEU A 180 4.11 11.48 8.83
CA LEU A 180 4.09 10.06 8.46
C LEU A 180 2.65 9.54 8.21
N VAL A 181 1.65 10.00 8.97
CA VAL A 181 0.23 9.71 8.63
C VAL A 181 -0.13 10.29 7.25
N LYS A 182 0.37 11.49 6.93
CA LYS A 182 0.18 12.06 5.58
C LYS A 182 0.93 11.26 4.50
N LEU A 183 2.13 10.75 4.78
CA LEU A 183 2.86 9.88 3.84
C LEU A 183 2.06 8.62 3.51
N MET A 184 1.48 7.98 4.53
CA MET A 184 0.59 6.85 4.34
C MET A 184 -0.57 7.24 3.42
N GLY A 185 -1.15 8.43 3.59
CA GLY A 185 -2.18 8.92 2.67
C GLY A 185 -1.72 9.10 1.23
N VAL A 186 -0.46 9.51 0.99
CA VAL A 186 0.12 9.56 -0.36
C VAL A 186 0.19 8.18 -1.00
N GLN A 187 0.64 7.18 -0.24
CA GLN A 187 0.82 5.81 -0.73
C GLN A 187 -0.51 5.06 -0.93
N LEU A 188 -1.59 5.52 -0.29
CA LEU A 188 -2.93 4.93 -0.39
C LEU A 188 -3.82 5.59 -1.46
N SER A 189 -3.34 6.62 -2.17
CA SER A 189 -4.17 7.41 -3.09
C SER A 189 -3.87 7.11 -4.56
N SER A 190 -4.92 6.86 -5.34
CA SER A 190 -4.84 6.59 -6.79
C SER A 190 -5.62 7.57 -7.67
N HIS A 191 -6.57 8.36 -7.13
CA HIS A 191 -7.54 9.12 -7.92
C HIS A 191 -6.90 10.10 -8.91
N LEU A 192 -5.85 10.82 -8.52
CA LEU A 192 -5.10 11.68 -9.45
C LEU A 192 -4.61 10.89 -10.68
N SER A 193 -3.94 9.75 -10.46
CA SER A 193 -3.44 8.90 -11.54
C SER A 193 -4.58 8.38 -12.41
N GLU A 194 -5.70 7.98 -11.80
CA GLU A 194 -6.90 7.48 -12.50
C GLU A 194 -7.59 8.56 -13.34
N GLU A 195 -7.71 9.79 -12.83
CA GLU A 195 -8.22 10.94 -13.57
C GLU A 195 -7.37 11.21 -14.81
N VAL A 196 -6.05 11.20 -14.66
CA VAL A 196 -5.12 11.44 -15.78
C VAL A 196 -5.11 10.29 -16.76
N LEU A 197 -5.13 9.04 -16.30
CA LEU A 197 -5.22 7.86 -17.17
C LEU A 197 -6.50 7.92 -17.99
N ARG A 198 -7.67 8.14 -17.36
CA ARG A 198 -8.94 8.28 -18.08
C ARG A 198 -8.90 9.41 -19.10
N ALA A 199 -8.35 10.57 -18.74
CA ALA A 199 -8.23 11.68 -19.67
C ALA A 199 -7.35 11.31 -20.88
N ARG A 200 -6.19 10.68 -20.68
CA ARG A 200 -5.31 10.19 -21.75
C ARG A 200 -5.99 9.15 -22.64
N THR A 201 -6.70 8.20 -22.05
CA THR A 201 -7.46 7.18 -22.79
C THR A 201 -8.59 7.80 -23.62
N SER A 202 -9.31 8.77 -23.06
CA SER A 202 -10.39 9.49 -23.77
C SER A 202 -9.90 10.38 -24.92
N LEU A 203 -8.60 10.69 -24.98
CA LEU A 203 -8.00 11.40 -26.12
C LEU A 203 -7.74 10.48 -27.32
N LEU A 204 -7.66 9.17 -27.11
CA LEU A 204 -7.38 8.18 -28.15
C LEU A 204 -8.62 7.50 -28.69
N ILE A 205 -9.56 7.16 -27.80
CA ILE A 205 -10.71 6.31 -28.14
C ILE A 205 -12.05 6.95 -27.73
N PRO A 206 -13.16 6.62 -28.41
CA PRO A 206 -14.48 7.12 -28.06
C PRO A 206 -14.93 6.70 -26.65
N GLU A 207 -15.76 7.52 -26.00
CA GLU A 207 -16.23 7.32 -24.61
C GLU A 207 -16.85 5.94 -24.35
N GLU A 208 -17.54 5.35 -25.33
CA GLU A 208 -18.06 3.98 -25.23
C GLU A 208 -16.97 2.92 -25.01
N ARG A 209 -15.80 3.07 -25.66
CA ARG A 209 -14.65 2.17 -25.48
C ARG A 209 -13.91 2.52 -24.18
N VAL A 210 -13.81 3.80 -23.81
CA VAL A 210 -13.23 4.20 -22.50
C VAL A 210 -13.97 3.50 -21.34
N ARG A 211 -15.31 3.37 -21.43
CA ARG A 211 -16.12 2.65 -20.43
C ARG A 211 -15.89 1.15 -20.39
N ASP A 212 -15.42 0.55 -21.48
CA ASP A 212 -15.15 -0.88 -21.51
C ASP A 212 -13.83 -1.19 -20.78
N ILE A 213 -12.75 -0.47 -21.10
CA ILE A 213 -11.41 -0.71 -20.53
C ILE A 213 -11.19 -0.05 -19.16
N LEU A 214 -11.95 0.99 -18.83
CA LEU A 214 -12.03 1.58 -17.49
C LEU A 214 -13.46 1.46 -16.95
N PRO A 215 -13.94 0.23 -16.67
CA PRO A 215 -15.32 -0.01 -16.29
C PRO A 215 -15.62 0.49 -14.88
N ASP A 216 -16.83 1.00 -14.67
CA ASP A 216 -17.33 1.26 -13.32
C ASP A 216 -17.65 -0.06 -12.62
N ALA A 217 -17.45 -0.13 -11.30
CA ALA A 217 -17.89 -1.28 -10.51
C ALA A 217 -19.41 -1.53 -10.73
N PRO A 218 -19.86 -2.79 -10.92
CA PRO A 218 -21.25 -3.09 -11.29
C PRO A 218 -22.30 -2.44 -10.38
N GLY A 219 -23.37 -1.91 -10.98
CA GLY A 219 -24.44 -1.14 -10.34
C GLY A 219 -25.30 -0.42 -11.39
N PRO A 220 -26.26 0.44 -11.00
CA PRO A 220 -27.03 1.23 -11.96
C PRO A 220 -26.12 2.11 -12.82
N GLY A 221 -26.46 2.19 -14.10
CA GLY A 221 -25.65 2.87 -15.10
C GLY A 221 -25.54 4.37 -14.88
N VAL A 222 -24.35 4.92 -15.18
CA VAL A 222 -24.07 6.36 -15.12
C VAL A 222 -24.31 7.00 -16.49
N THR A 223 -24.85 8.21 -16.51
CA THR A 223 -25.05 9.02 -17.73
C THR A 223 -23.74 9.28 -18.48
N ALA A 224 -23.85 9.58 -19.79
CA ALA A 224 -22.74 10.01 -20.65
C ALA A 224 -21.87 11.09 -19.98
N LEU A 225 -20.55 10.91 -19.96
CA LEU A 225 -19.59 11.97 -19.62
C LEU A 225 -19.23 12.73 -20.90
N PRO A 226 -18.85 14.02 -20.81
CA PRO A 226 -18.23 14.71 -21.94
C PRO A 226 -16.85 14.12 -22.26
N GLU A 227 -16.48 14.07 -23.54
CA GLU A 227 -15.09 13.76 -23.95
C GLU A 227 -14.14 14.80 -23.37
N TYR A 228 -12.93 14.40 -22.94
CA TYR A 228 -11.96 15.33 -22.35
C TYR A 228 -11.60 16.48 -23.31
N ALA A 229 -11.44 16.18 -24.60
CA ALA A 229 -11.19 17.19 -25.63
C ALA A 229 -12.33 18.22 -25.80
N SER A 230 -13.55 17.91 -25.34
CA SER A 230 -14.65 18.88 -25.33
C SER A 230 -14.56 19.87 -24.16
N LEU A 231 -13.91 19.47 -23.05
CA LEU A 231 -13.61 20.35 -21.92
C LEU A 231 -12.41 21.24 -22.23
N PHE A 232 -11.44 20.71 -22.98
CA PHE A 232 -10.20 21.38 -23.37
C PHE A 232 -9.89 21.22 -24.86
N PRO A 233 -10.48 22.04 -25.75
CA PRO A 233 -10.34 21.89 -27.21
C PRO A 233 -8.90 22.00 -27.73
N ASP A 234 -8.05 22.76 -27.04
CA ASP A 234 -6.67 23.04 -27.44
C ASP A 234 -5.67 21.96 -26.94
N VAL A 235 -6.15 20.91 -26.27
CA VAL A 235 -5.28 19.80 -25.85
C VAL A 235 -4.85 18.98 -27.07
N PRO A 236 -3.56 18.67 -27.23
CA PRO A 236 -3.11 17.78 -28.29
C PRO A 236 -3.78 16.39 -28.20
N ARG A 237 -4.19 15.85 -29.35
CA ARG A 237 -4.82 14.52 -29.45
C ARG A 237 -3.77 13.45 -29.72
N TYR A 238 -2.93 13.19 -28.74
CA TYR A 238 -2.03 12.02 -28.73
C TYR A 238 -1.76 11.61 -27.28
N ALA A 239 -1.45 10.34 -27.07
CA ALA A 239 -0.99 9.85 -25.77
C ALA A 239 0.51 9.61 -25.83
N GLU A 240 1.28 10.43 -25.10
CA GLU A 240 2.67 10.10 -24.83
C GLU A 240 2.71 8.94 -23.82
N ALA A 241 3.37 7.84 -24.17
CA ALA A 241 3.72 6.79 -23.22
C ALA A 241 5.11 7.10 -22.67
N ALA A 242 5.16 7.93 -21.63
CA ALA A 242 6.38 8.15 -20.85
C ALA A 242 6.17 7.49 -19.49
N PRO A 243 6.72 6.28 -19.26
CA PRO A 243 6.62 5.66 -17.95
C PRO A 243 7.24 6.61 -16.92
N MET A 244 6.57 6.79 -15.77
CA MET A 244 7.23 7.43 -14.64
C MET A 244 8.44 6.58 -14.25
N PRO A 245 9.59 7.18 -13.88
CA PRO A 245 10.70 6.40 -13.36
C PRO A 245 10.21 5.63 -12.13
N ASP A 246 10.19 4.31 -12.24
CA ASP A 246 9.88 3.41 -11.14
C ASP A 246 11.14 3.29 -10.28
N ASP A 247 11.18 4.10 -9.22
CA ASP A 247 12.26 4.06 -8.24
C ASP A 247 11.71 3.50 -6.92
N PRO A 248 12.33 2.46 -6.34
CA PRO A 248 11.94 1.93 -5.03
C PRO A 248 11.87 2.96 -3.90
N LEU A 249 12.52 4.12 -4.05
CA LEU A 249 12.48 5.23 -3.09
C LEU A 249 11.36 6.24 -3.35
N SER A 250 10.61 6.09 -4.44
CA SER A 250 9.47 6.95 -4.74
C SER A 250 8.31 6.65 -3.79
N PRO A 251 7.72 7.65 -3.10
CA PRO A 251 6.50 7.45 -2.33
C PRO A 251 5.24 7.42 -3.20
N PHE A 252 5.35 7.75 -4.49
CA PHE A 252 4.24 7.79 -5.43
C PHE A 252 4.18 6.44 -6.13
N VAL A 253 3.25 5.60 -5.70
CA VAL A 253 3.03 4.27 -6.24
C VAL A 253 2.12 4.33 -7.47
N ASP A 254 2.24 3.34 -8.35
CA ASP A 254 1.25 3.12 -9.41
C ASP A 254 -0.14 2.89 -8.79
N SER A 255 -1.21 3.28 -9.49
CA SER A 255 -2.57 3.19 -8.95
C SER A 255 -2.97 1.75 -8.63
N ALA A 256 -2.42 0.76 -9.35
CA ALA A 256 -2.66 -0.65 -9.06
C ALA A 256 -2.13 -1.10 -7.69
N PHE A 257 -1.10 -0.41 -7.16
CA PHE A 257 -0.48 -0.68 -5.85
C PHE A 257 -0.95 0.28 -4.75
N ALA A 258 -1.87 1.20 -5.06
CA ALA A 258 -2.36 2.20 -4.13
C ALA A 258 -3.42 1.61 -3.19
N GLY A 259 -2.97 1.02 -2.09
CA GLY A 259 -3.82 0.57 -0.99
C GLY A 259 -4.82 -0.54 -1.35
N ALA A 260 -4.71 -1.68 -0.68
CA ALA A 260 -5.77 -2.67 -0.63
C ALA A 260 -5.77 -3.31 0.75
N SER A 261 -6.77 -4.12 1.08
CA SER A 261 -6.87 -4.84 2.35
C SER A 261 -8.02 -5.85 2.27
N ASN A 262 -8.13 -6.75 3.24
CA ASN A 262 -9.44 -7.26 3.65
C ASN A 262 -9.75 -6.90 5.11
N ALA A 263 -11.03 -6.76 5.41
CA ALA A 263 -11.53 -6.80 6.78
C ALA A 263 -12.93 -7.37 6.81
N TRP A 264 -13.23 -8.18 7.83
CA TRP A 264 -14.58 -8.68 8.06
C TRP A 264 -14.83 -8.98 9.53
N ALA A 265 -16.10 -8.99 9.90
CA ALA A 265 -16.55 -9.23 11.25
C ALA A 265 -17.82 -10.09 11.29
N ALA A 266 -17.97 -10.86 12.37
CA ALA A 266 -19.16 -11.66 12.65
C ALA A 266 -19.74 -11.28 14.02
N ALA A 267 -21.05 -11.10 14.07
CA ALA A 267 -21.81 -10.89 15.30
C ALA A 267 -21.86 -12.17 16.15
N PRO A 268 -22.21 -12.11 17.44
CA PRO A 268 -22.25 -13.27 18.31
C PRO A 268 -23.07 -14.45 17.77
N ALA A 269 -24.22 -14.18 17.15
CA ALA A 269 -25.10 -15.19 16.56
C ALA A 269 -24.50 -15.91 15.34
N ARG A 270 -23.41 -15.36 14.76
CA ARG A 270 -22.67 -15.93 13.63
C ARG A 270 -21.30 -16.46 14.07
N SER A 271 -21.03 -16.53 15.37
CA SER A 271 -19.78 -17.00 15.97
C SER A 271 -20.02 -18.22 16.87
N ALA A 272 -19.16 -19.22 16.77
CA ALA A 272 -19.32 -20.48 17.51
C ALA A 272 -19.12 -20.29 19.02
N ALA A 273 -18.32 -19.32 19.43
CA ALA A 273 -17.96 -19.05 20.81
C ALA A 273 -18.90 -18.02 21.49
N GLY A 274 -19.85 -17.44 20.76
CA GLY A 274 -20.86 -16.52 21.31
C GLY A 274 -20.38 -15.09 21.60
N GLY A 275 -19.17 -14.72 21.15
CA GLY A 275 -18.68 -13.33 21.06
C GLY A 275 -18.45 -12.93 19.60
N THR A 276 -18.17 -11.66 19.33
CA THR A 276 -17.86 -11.22 17.97
C THR A 276 -16.49 -11.69 17.50
N LEU A 277 -16.33 -11.85 16.18
CA LEU A 277 -15.04 -12.07 15.53
C LEU A 277 -14.71 -10.88 14.61
N LEU A 278 -13.44 -10.53 14.48
CA LEU A 278 -12.94 -9.57 13.49
C LEU A 278 -11.65 -10.10 12.87
N ALA A 279 -11.50 -9.99 11.55
CA ALA A 279 -10.21 -10.20 10.87
C ALA A 279 -9.85 -8.96 10.04
N ASN A 280 -8.55 -8.65 9.97
CA ASN A 280 -8.00 -7.61 9.11
C ASN A 280 -6.60 -7.98 8.60
N ASP A 281 -6.35 -7.67 7.32
CA ASP A 281 -5.07 -7.83 6.65
C ASP A 281 -4.83 -6.72 5.61
N PRO A 282 -4.27 -5.57 6.00
CA PRO A 282 -3.92 -4.52 5.07
C PRO A 282 -2.85 -4.98 4.05
N HIS A 283 -3.10 -4.70 2.78
CA HIS A 283 -2.24 -5.04 1.65
C HIS A 283 -1.48 -3.80 1.17
N LEU A 284 -0.16 -3.88 1.20
CA LEU A 284 0.77 -2.82 0.79
C LEU A 284 1.96 -3.43 0.03
N ASN A 285 2.79 -2.59 -0.59
CA ASN A 285 4.07 -3.03 -1.15
C ASN A 285 4.93 -3.71 -0.08
N PHE A 286 5.55 -4.82 -0.45
CA PHE A 286 6.47 -5.54 0.42
C PHE A 286 7.82 -4.84 0.53
N THR A 287 8.31 -4.75 1.75
CA THR A 287 9.65 -4.22 2.06
C THR A 287 10.31 -5.09 3.12
N ALA A 288 11.64 -5.08 3.16
CA ALA A 288 12.42 -5.64 4.27
C ALA A 288 13.15 -4.51 5.02
N PRO A 289 12.83 -4.25 6.30
CA PRO A 289 11.76 -4.89 7.08
C PRO A 289 10.35 -4.50 6.57
N SER A 290 9.34 -5.29 6.95
CA SER A 290 7.92 -4.97 6.71
C SER A 290 7.57 -3.59 7.27
N ILE A 291 6.66 -2.84 6.66
CA ILE A 291 6.21 -1.55 7.20
C ILE A 291 5.55 -1.69 8.58
N TRP A 292 4.97 -2.86 8.85
CA TRP A 292 4.29 -3.17 10.09
C TRP A 292 5.26 -3.51 11.23
N TYR A 293 4.87 -3.11 12.44
CA TYR A 293 5.56 -3.39 13.69
C TYR A 293 4.52 -3.70 14.76
N LEU A 294 4.55 -4.90 15.33
CA LEU A 294 3.62 -5.28 16.40
C LEU A 294 4.04 -4.62 17.71
N ALA A 295 3.08 -4.14 18.51
CA ALA A 295 3.34 -3.59 19.83
C ALA A 295 2.12 -3.72 20.75
N ARG A 296 2.36 -3.71 22.07
CA ARG A 296 1.37 -3.49 23.12
C ARG A 296 1.72 -2.24 23.92
N LEU A 297 0.73 -1.41 24.23
CA LEU A 297 0.85 -0.28 25.14
C LEU A 297 -0.06 -0.46 26.35
N GLU A 298 0.41 -0.08 27.53
CA GLU A 298 -0.43 0.18 28.71
C GLU A 298 -0.91 1.63 28.69
N LEU A 299 -2.20 1.87 28.45
CA LEU A 299 -2.78 3.21 28.55
C LEU A 299 -3.62 3.30 29.83
N GLU A 300 -3.98 4.52 30.25
CA GLU A 300 -4.89 4.74 31.38
C GLU A 300 -6.27 4.11 31.15
N SER A 301 -6.69 4.00 29.88
CA SER A 301 -7.90 3.26 29.46
C SER A 301 -7.74 1.74 29.49
N GLY A 302 -6.52 1.22 29.73
CA GLY A 302 -6.15 -0.19 29.70
C GLY A 302 -5.23 -0.55 28.53
N GLY A 303 -4.88 -1.83 28.47
CA GLY A 303 -3.97 -2.35 27.45
C GLY A 303 -4.53 -2.31 26.02
N VAL A 304 -3.68 -1.92 25.06
CA VAL A 304 -3.97 -1.91 23.62
C VAL A 304 -2.86 -2.65 22.87
N ILE A 305 -3.20 -3.47 21.88
CA ILE A 305 -2.27 -4.38 21.22
C ILE A 305 -2.58 -4.56 19.74
N GLY A 306 -1.56 -4.56 18.88
CA GLY A 306 -1.73 -4.80 17.45
C GLY A 306 -0.61 -4.27 16.56
N GLY A 307 -0.93 -4.03 15.29
CA GLY A 307 -0.02 -3.51 14.28
C GLY A 307 0.09 -1.98 14.32
N THR A 308 1.32 -1.51 14.42
CA THR A 308 1.72 -0.09 14.33
C THR A 308 2.61 0.12 13.11
N ILE A 309 2.93 1.39 12.81
CA ILE A 309 3.98 1.77 11.87
C ILE A 309 5.02 2.62 12.63
N PRO A 310 6.32 2.29 12.59
CA PRO A 310 7.36 3.07 13.26
C PRO A 310 7.32 4.57 12.88
N GLY A 311 7.22 5.42 13.89
CA GLY A 311 7.02 6.88 13.74
C GLY A 311 5.57 7.35 13.82
N ILE A 312 4.59 6.44 13.71
CA ILE A 312 3.16 6.71 13.94
C ILE A 312 2.77 6.10 15.31
N PRO A 313 2.49 6.91 16.34
CA PRO A 313 2.15 6.44 17.68
C PRO A 313 0.69 5.96 17.77
N LEU A 314 0.29 5.04 16.90
CA LEU A 314 -1.05 4.47 16.85
C LEU A 314 -0.95 2.96 16.62
N VAL A 315 -1.77 2.19 17.33
CA VAL A 315 -2.16 0.84 16.89
C VAL A 315 -3.20 1.03 15.80
N LEU A 316 -2.78 0.89 14.55
CA LEU A 316 -3.61 1.13 13.36
C LEU A 316 -4.63 0.01 13.15
N SER A 317 -4.25 -1.24 13.39
CA SER A 317 -5.15 -2.38 13.44
C SER A 317 -4.83 -3.21 14.68
N GLY A 318 -5.82 -3.52 15.49
CA GLY A 318 -5.60 -4.21 16.75
C GLY A 318 -6.84 -4.27 17.62
N ARG A 319 -6.60 -4.44 18.91
CA ARG A 319 -7.66 -4.45 19.92
C ARG A 319 -7.20 -3.86 21.25
N SER A 320 -8.17 -3.39 22.02
CA SER A 320 -8.10 -3.32 23.48
C SER A 320 -8.70 -4.59 24.09
N ALA A 321 -9.04 -4.55 25.37
CA ALA A 321 -9.82 -5.61 26.02
C ALA A 321 -11.29 -5.63 25.57
N GLN A 322 -11.82 -4.48 25.12
CA GLN A 322 -13.26 -4.27 24.89
C GLN A 322 -13.62 -4.05 23.43
N LEU A 323 -12.70 -3.51 22.64
CA LEU A 323 -12.92 -3.09 21.26
C LEU A 323 -11.79 -3.57 20.35
N GLY A 324 -12.14 -4.08 19.17
CA GLY A 324 -11.23 -4.42 18.09
C GLY A 324 -11.54 -3.56 16.86
N TRP A 325 -10.49 -3.17 16.15
CA TRP A 325 -10.61 -2.40 14.92
C TRP A 325 -9.61 -2.87 13.87
N GLY A 326 -10.07 -2.83 12.62
CA GLY A 326 -9.26 -3.09 11.44
C GLY A 326 -9.51 -2.03 10.37
N LEU A 327 -8.50 -1.78 9.54
CA LEU A 327 -8.55 -0.74 8.52
C LEU A 327 -8.48 -1.33 7.12
N THR A 328 -9.26 -0.76 6.22
CA THR A 328 -9.14 -1.02 4.78
C THR A 328 -9.14 0.29 4.00
N ALA A 329 -8.46 0.33 2.85
CA ALA A 329 -8.54 1.48 1.95
C ALA A 329 -10.01 1.70 1.53
N SER A 330 -10.52 2.92 1.68
CA SER A 330 -11.93 3.25 1.39
C SER A 330 -12.21 3.50 -0.09
N TYR A 331 -11.16 3.85 -0.84
CA TYR A 331 -11.23 4.36 -2.21
C TYR A 331 -12.10 5.62 -2.36
N MET A 332 -12.44 6.31 -1.26
CA MET A 332 -13.19 7.56 -1.31
C MET A 332 -12.48 8.56 -2.23
N ASP A 333 -13.22 9.13 -3.16
CA ASP A 333 -12.73 10.16 -4.06
C ASP A 333 -12.58 11.47 -3.30
N ASP A 334 -11.37 11.69 -2.80
CA ASP A 334 -10.95 12.83 -1.99
C ASP A 334 -9.87 13.71 -2.66
N GLN A 335 -9.72 13.56 -3.98
CA GLN A 335 -8.84 14.35 -4.83
C GLN A 335 -9.64 14.94 -6.00
N ASP A 336 -9.30 16.13 -6.47
CA ASP A 336 -9.74 16.61 -7.80
C ASP A 336 -8.56 17.27 -8.50
N VAL A 337 -8.31 16.88 -9.76
CA VAL A 337 -7.34 17.55 -10.61
C VAL A 337 -7.99 18.74 -11.33
N HIS A 338 -7.40 19.92 -11.15
CA HIS A 338 -7.87 21.13 -11.82
C HIS A 338 -6.88 21.61 -12.87
N ILE A 339 -7.38 21.93 -14.06
CA ILE A 339 -6.64 22.68 -15.07
C ILE A 339 -6.91 24.17 -14.85
N GLU A 340 -5.87 24.92 -14.54
CA GLU A 340 -5.90 26.35 -14.25
C GLU A 340 -5.48 27.15 -15.48
N LYS A 341 -6.28 28.15 -15.87
CA LYS A 341 -5.98 29.00 -17.02
C LYS A 341 -5.08 30.15 -16.62
N LEU A 342 -3.87 30.23 -17.18
CA LEU A 342 -2.96 31.34 -16.91
C LEU A 342 -3.47 32.65 -17.54
N ASN A 343 -3.11 33.77 -16.94
CA ASN A 343 -3.25 35.06 -17.59
C ASN A 343 -2.21 35.17 -18.72
N PRO A 344 -2.62 35.38 -19.98
CA PRO A 344 -1.68 35.49 -21.11
C PRO A 344 -0.73 36.70 -20.97
N ASP A 345 -1.16 37.74 -20.26
CA ASP A 345 -0.38 38.96 -20.04
C ASP A 345 0.48 38.91 -18.77
N ALA A 346 0.18 37.98 -17.84
CA ALA A 346 0.85 37.83 -16.55
C ALA A 346 0.89 36.36 -16.08
N GLY A 347 1.95 35.62 -16.43
CA GLY A 347 2.06 34.18 -16.17
C GLY A 347 2.13 33.74 -14.69
N ASP A 348 2.05 34.67 -13.75
CA ASP A 348 1.93 34.45 -12.30
C ASP A 348 0.49 34.58 -11.77
N GLN A 349 -0.49 34.77 -12.66
CA GLN A 349 -1.92 34.82 -12.34
C GLN A 349 -2.69 33.68 -13.02
N VAL A 350 -3.74 33.20 -12.34
CA VAL A 350 -4.71 32.25 -12.89
C VAL A 350 -6.10 32.85 -12.88
N LEU A 351 -6.93 32.45 -13.85
CA LEU A 351 -8.33 32.84 -13.90
C LEU A 351 -9.08 32.13 -12.78
N THR A 352 -9.86 32.87 -12.00
CA THR A 352 -10.79 32.35 -10.99
C THR A 352 -12.22 32.80 -11.34
N PRO A 353 -13.25 32.32 -10.61
CA PRO A 353 -14.61 32.84 -10.78
C PRO A 353 -14.75 34.36 -10.65
N ASP A 354 -13.85 35.01 -9.90
CA ASP A 354 -13.87 36.44 -9.59
C ASP A 354 -12.89 37.25 -10.50
N GLY A 355 -12.26 36.60 -11.48
CA GLY A 355 -11.28 37.21 -12.38
C GLY A 355 -9.85 36.68 -12.16
N TYR A 356 -8.86 37.34 -12.73
CA TYR A 356 -7.46 36.92 -12.58
C TYR A 356 -6.93 37.18 -11.18
N LYS A 357 -6.35 36.16 -10.54
CA LYS A 357 -5.77 36.22 -9.19
C LYS A 357 -4.32 35.75 -9.20
N PRO A 358 -3.41 36.42 -8.48
CA PRO A 358 -2.01 35.98 -8.36
C PRO A 358 -1.90 34.64 -7.65
N LEU A 359 -1.00 33.79 -8.14
CA LEU A 359 -0.58 32.57 -7.48
C LEU A 359 0.25 32.91 -6.24
N ARG A 360 -0.11 32.33 -5.09
CA ARG A 360 0.75 32.39 -3.91
C ARG A 360 2.04 31.63 -4.22
N SER A 361 3.19 32.22 -3.93
CA SER A 361 4.49 31.65 -4.28
C SER A 361 5.46 31.62 -3.11
N ARG A 362 6.31 30.59 -3.05
CA ARG A 362 7.37 30.44 -2.04
C ARG A 362 8.61 29.80 -2.67
N THR A 363 9.78 30.39 -2.45
CA THR A 363 11.06 29.79 -2.85
C THR A 363 11.41 28.63 -1.91
N SER A 364 11.89 27.52 -2.47
CA SER A 364 12.38 26.35 -1.72
C SER A 364 13.68 25.86 -2.35
N ILE A 365 14.65 25.42 -1.53
CA ILE A 365 15.94 24.92 -2.01
C ILE A 365 16.01 23.42 -1.69
N ILE A 366 16.24 22.60 -2.71
CA ILE A 366 16.58 21.17 -2.56
C ILE A 366 18.09 21.04 -2.64
N ARG A 367 18.69 20.53 -1.56
CA ARG A 367 20.11 20.15 -1.55
C ARG A 367 20.25 18.77 -2.15
N ILE A 368 21.29 18.58 -2.96
CA ILE A 368 21.52 17.34 -3.70
C ILE A 368 22.93 16.84 -3.37
N LYS A 369 23.05 15.57 -3.00
CA LYS A 369 24.35 14.94 -2.76
C LYS A 369 25.20 15.00 -4.04
N ASP A 370 26.45 15.42 -3.90
CA ASP A 370 27.45 15.50 -4.98
C ASP A 370 27.01 16.34 -6.21
N ALA A 371 26.10 17.30 -6.02
CA ALA A 371 25.63 18.22 -7.06
C ALA A 371 25.17 19.57 -6.48
N ASP A 372 25.05 20.58 -7.35
CA ASP A 372 24.54 21.90 -6.96
C ASP A 372 23.07 21.83 -6.50
N PRO A 373 22.68 22.64 -5.50
CA PRO A 373 21.30 22.68 -5.04
C PRO A 373 20.37 23.27 -6.11
N VAL A 374 19.13 22.76 -6.17
CA VAL A 374 18.09 23.25 -7.07
C VAL A 374 17.14 24.17 -6.31
N THR A 375 16.89 25.36 -6.87
CA THR A 375 15.91 26.30 -6.33
C THR A 375 14.58 26.13 -7.06
N LEU A 376 13.54 25.79 -6.31
CA LEU A 376 12.17 25.65 -6.78
C LEU A 376 11.35 26.90 -6.43
N THR A 377 10.45 27.27 -7.34
CA THR A 377 9.34 28.18 -7.03
C THR A 377 8.09 27.35 -6.83
N LEU A 378 7.72 27.16 -5.56
CA LEU A 378 6.48 26.52 -5.18
C LEU A 378 5.33 27.51 -5.39
N ARG A 379 4.21 27.06 -5.96
CA ARG A 379 3.06 27.90 -6.30
C ARG A 379 1.77 27.23 -5.86
N TRP A 380 0.79 28.04 -5.46
CA TRP A 380 -0.56 27.58 -5.09
C TRP A 380 -1.61 28.49 -5.75
N SER A 381 -2.63 27.87 -6.37
CA SER A 381 -3.90 28.52 -6.66
C SER A 381 -4.82 28.43 -5.44
N ASP A 382 -6.07 28.90 -5.58
CA ASP A 382 -7.10 28.71 -4.56
C ASP A 382 -7.54 27.24 -4.44
N ASN A 383 -7.33 26.44 -5.49
CA ASN A 383 -7.68 25.01 -5.51
C ASN A 383 -6.57 24.15 -4.89
N GLY A 384 -5.31 24.57 -4.94
CA GLY A 384 -4.22 23.85 -4.29
C GLY A 384 -2.83 24.09 -4.89
N PRO A 385 -1.83 23.25 -4.55
CA PRO A 385 -0.49 23.37 -5.10
C PRO A 385 -0.47 23.13 -6.60
N ILE A 386 0.32 23.93 -7.30
CA ILE A 386 0.61 23.73 -8.72
C ILE A 386 1.60 22.58 -8.88
N LEU A 387 1.18 21.54 -9.58
CA LEU A 387 1.95 20.33 -9.82
C LEU A 387 2.84 20.46 -11.06
N PRO A 388 3.99 19.78 -11.08
CA PRO A 388 4.88 19.77 -12.23
C PRO A 388 4.33 18.83 -13.31
N GLY A 389 4.33 19.27 -14.58
CA GLY A 389 3.74 18.51 -15.69
C GLY A 389 4.36 17.13 -15.92
N HIS A 390 5.62 16.92 -15.53
CA HIS A 390 6.31 15.63 -15.70
C HIS A 390 5.96 14.59 -14.63
N HIS A 391 5.21 14.96 -13.58
CA HIS A 391 4.63 14.01 -12.64
C HIS A 391 3.25 13.58 -13.11
N TYR A 392 2.90 12.31 -12.88
CA TYR A 392 1.61 11.71 -13.25
C TYR A 392 1.22 11.91 -14.71
N GLN A 393 2.18 12.20 -15.59
CA GLN A 393 1.92 12.49 -17.02
C GLN A 393 0.95 13.68 -17.22
N LEU A 394 0.94 14.63 -16.28
CA LEU A 394 0.07 15.81 -16.32
C LEU A 394 0.29 16.66 -17.59
N SER A 395 1.50 16.70 -18.13
CA SER A 395 1.79 17.41 -19.39
C SER A 395 1.01 16.86 -20.58
N ALA A 396 0.67 15.57 -20.58
CA ALA A 396 -0.10 14.95 -21.66
C ALA A 396 -1.56 15.42 -21.69
N VAL A 397 -2.07 15.95 -20.57
CA VAL A 397 -3.47 16.38 -20.42
C VAL A 397 -3.61 17.89 -20.17
N THR A 398 -2.50 18.62 -20.04
CA THR A 398 -2.52 20.07 -19.76
C THR A 398 -2.38 20.87 -21.06
N PRO A 399 -3.39 21.68 -21.45
CA PRO A 399 -3.31 22.48 -22.67
C PRO A 399 -2.28 23.62 -22.58
N PRO A 400 -1.79 24.15 -23.71
CA PRO A 400 -0.96 25.35 -23.72
C PRO A 400 -1.64 26.52 -22.98
N GLY A 401 -0.86 27.33 -22.27
CA GLY A 401 -1.38 28.45 -21.47
C GLY A 401 -2.10 28.04 -20.17
N HIS A 402 -1.95 26.79 -19.74
CA HIS A 402 -2.54 26.29 -18.50
C HIS A 402 -1.49 25.65 -17.57
N VAL A 403 -1.85 25.47 -16.31
CA VAL A 403 -1.11 24.68 -15.31
C VAL A 403 -2.07 23.77 -14.55
N THR A 404 -1.56 22.73 -13.90
CA THR A 404 -2.38 21.81 -13.11
C THR A 404 -2.27 22.13 -11.63
N SER A 405 -3.39 22.15 -10.91
CA SER A 405 -3.43 22.16 -9.44
C SER A 405 -4.19 20.95 -8.88
N LEU A 406 -3.93 20.62 -7.62
CA LEU A 406 -4.58 19.50 -6.94
C LEU A 406 -5.37 19.95 -5.72
N SER A 407 -6.68 19.71 -5.71
CA SER A 407 -7.48 19.72 -4.49
C SER A 407 -7.34 18.36 -3.81
N TRP A 408 -7.00 18.32 -2.52
CA TRP A 408 -6.86 17.08 -1.77
C TRP A 408 -7.04 17.30 -0.28
N THR A 409 -7.84 16.47 0.38
CA THR A 409 -8.12 16.52 1.83
C THR A 409 -6.84 16.40 2.68
N LEU A 410 -5.86 15.65 2.19
CA LEU A 410 -4.55 15.49 2.82
C LEU A 410 -3.79 16.83 2.96
N LEU A 411 -4.17 17.85 2.19
CA LEU A 411 -3.59 19.18 2.21
C LEU A 411 -4.16 20.09 3.31
N SER A 412 -5.00 19.57 4.22
CA SER A 412 -5.45 20.31 5.40
C SER A 412 -4.28 20.63 6.33
N ASP A 413 -4.23 21.89 6.78
CA ASP A 413 -3.32 22.39 7.81
C ASP A 413 -3.93 22.41 9.22
N GLN A 414 -5.14 21.87 9.34
CA GLN A 414 -5.90 21.66 10.59
C GLN A 414 -6.17 20.16 10.79
N ASP A 415 -5.18 19.33 10.53
CA ASP A 415 -5.34 17.86 10.51
C ASP A 415 -5.32 17.25 11.91
N THR A 416 -6.48 16.80 12.37
CA THR A 416 -6.71 16.13 13.65
C THR A 416 -6.80 14.60 13.55
N SER A 417 -6.47 14.00 12.41
CA SER A 417 -6.56 12.54 12.22
C SER A 417 -5.80 11.74 13.28
N ILE A 418 -4.59 12.17 13.65
CA ILE A 418 -3.80 11.48 14.66
C ILE A 418 -4.46 11.52 16.04
N GLU A 419 -5.15 12.61 16.37
CA GLU A 419 -5.91 12.76 17.63
C GLU A 419 -7.09 11.79 17.66
N SER A 420 -7.86 11.71 16.58
CA SER A 420 -8.95 10.74 16.45
C SER A 420 -8.45 9.30 16.59
N GLY A 421 -7.30 8.97 15.98
CA GLY A 421 -6.68 7.65 16.15
C GLY A 421 -6.25 7.36 17.60
N MET A 422 -5.70 8.35 18.31
CA MET A 422 -5.35 8.18 19.73
C MET A 422 -6.58 7.98 20.61
N ARG A 423 -7.67 8.69 20.33
CA ARG A 423 -8.94 8.54 21.04
C ARG A 423 -9.59 7.18 20.79
N LEU A 424 -9.52 6.65 19.56
CA LEU A 424 -10.02 5.32 19.21
C LEU A 424 -9.39 4.23 20.09
N MET A 425 -8.09 4.33 20.38
CA MET A 425 -7.39 3.35 21.24
C MET A 425 -7.92 3.31 22.67
N GLY A 426 -8.57 4.39 23.13
CA GLY A 426 -9.21 4.46 24.45
C GLY A 426 -10.72 4.16 24.44
N ALA A 427 -11.34 3.95 23.28
CA ALA A 427 -12.77 3.70 23.18
C ALA A 427 -13.14 2.28 23.68
N GLY A 428 -14.25 2.18 24.42
CA GLY A 428 -14.74 0.93 24.99
C GLY A 428 -15.84 0.24 24.19
N THR A 429 -16.46 0.95 23.25
CA THR A 429 -17.60 0.43 22.47
C THR A 429 -17.53 0.83 21.00
N VAL A 430 -18.25 0.10 20.14
CA VAL A 430 -18.37 0.44 18.72
C VAL A 430 -18.94 1.85 18.50
N ALA A 431 -19.92 2.27 19.31
CA ALA A 431 -20.53 3.58 19.18
C ALA A 431 -19.54 4.71 19.51
N GLU A 432 -18.83 4.59 20.63
CA GLU A 432 -17.79 5.54 21.02
C GLU A 432 -16.67 5.59 19.98
N ALA A 433 -16.26 4.44 19.44
CA ALA A 433 -15.27 4.37 18.37
C ALA A 433 -15.70 5.14 17.10
N ILE A 434 -16.98 5.05 16.70
CA ILE A 434 -17.50 5.84 15.57
C ILE A 434 -17.46 7.34 15.89
N ASP A 435 -17.89 7.73 17.09
CA ASP A 435 -17.95 9.14 17.50
C ASP A 435 -16.55 9.79 17.55
N THR A 436 -15.55 9.09 18.10
CA THR A 436 -14.17 9.61 18.19
C THR A 436 -13.54 9.90 16.82
N MET A 437 -14.04 9.25 15.76
CA MET A 437 -13.50 9.33 14.41
C MET A 437 -14.12 10.43 13.54
N GLU A 438 -15.06 11.23 14.05
CA GLU A 438 -15.61 12.39 13.32
C GLU A 438 -14.53 13.45 12.98
N GLY A 439 -13.52 13.58 13.86
CA GLY A 439 -12.35 14.44 13.68
C GLY A 439 -11.29 13.93 12.70
N PHE A 440 -11.46 12.72 12.15
CA PHE A 440 -10.49 12.13 11.23
C PHE A 440 -10.64 12.74 9.83
N LEU A 441 -9.62 13.43 9.33
CA LEU A 441 -9.67 14.17 8.06
C LEU A 441 -9.09 13.38 6.89
N ALA A 442 -7.90 12.84 7.04
CA ALA A 442 -7.19 12.12 5.99
C ALA A 442 -6.13 11.16 6.56
N PRO A 443 -5.74 10.09 5.83
CA PRO A 443 -6.36 9.61 4.59
C PRO A 443 -7.77 9.08 4.82
N SER A 444 -8.54 8.76 3.78
CA SER A 444 -9.81 8.07 3.97
C SER A 444 -9.63 6.56 4.09
N LEU A 445 -10.35 5.96 5.04
CA LEU A 445 -10.27 4.53 5.38
C LEU A 445 -11.67 4.01 5.72
N ASN A 446 -11.91 2.72 5.50
CA ASN A 446 -13.02 2.04 6.16
C ASN A 446 -12.48 1.38 7.42
N MET A 447 -13.11 1.69 8.55
CA MET A 447 -12.82 1.12 9.85
C MET A 447 -13.87 0.06 10.18
N THR A 448 -13.47 -1.20 10.17
CA THR A 448 -14.28 -2.32 10.67
C THR A 448 -14.07 -2.41 12.17
N LEU A 449 -15.15 -2.51 12.94
CA LEU A 449 -15.17 -2.50 14.39
C LEU A 449 -15.88 -3.73 14.93
N ALA A 450 -15.42 -4.22 16.09
CA ALA A 450 -16.10 -5.24 16.87
C ALA A 450 -15.89 -4.98 18.36
N ASP A 451 -16.97 -4.84 19.12
CA ASP A 451 -16.97 -5.02 20.58
C ASP A 451 -17.66 -6.35 20.92
N ARG A 452 -17.76 -6.72 22.19
CA ARG A 452 -18.30 -8.03 22.61
C ARG A 452 -19.64 -8.42 21.96
N GLU A 453 -20.49 -7.47 21.63
CA GLU A 453 -21.85 -7.72 21.12
C GLU A 453 -22.11 -7.14 19.72
N THR A 454 -21.39 -6.08 19.36
CA THR A 454 -21.68 -5.25 18.19
C THR A 454 -20.56 -5.35 17.17
N ILE A 455 -20.94 -5.45 15.90
CA ILE A 455 -20.01 -5.24 14.78
C ILE A 455 -20.45 -4.03 13.97
N ALA A 456 -19.48 -3.30 13.41
CA ALA A 456 -19.76 -2.19 12.51
C ALA A 456 -18.68 -2.00 11.44
N MET A 457 -19.01 -1.20 10.43
CA MET A 457 -18.03 -0.57 9.56
C MET A 457 -18.41 0.87 9.32
N LYS A 458 -17.42 1.75 9.45
CA LYS A 458 -17.57 3.17 9.24
C LYS A 458 -16.48 3.69 8.30
N THR A 459 -16.88 4.37 7.24
CA THR A 459 -15.92 5.13 6.42
C THR A 459 -15.54 6.42 7.16
N VAL A 460 -14.25 6.60 7.40
CA VAL A 460 -13.66 7.77 8.04
C VAL A 460 -12.85 8.58 7.03
N GLY A 461 -12.58 9.85 7.36
CA GLY A 461 -11.95 10.81 6.44
C GLY A 461 -12.96 11.79 5.84
N ALA A 462 -12.42 12.86 5.27
CA ALA A 462 -13.15 14.02 4.83
C ALA A 462 -13.69 13.86 3.41
N MET A 463 -14.97 13.56 3.24
CA MET A 463 -15.55 13.52 1.89
C MET A 463 -15.75 14.95 1.32
N PRO A 464 -15.19 15.31 0.15
CA PRO A 464 -15.39 16.62 -0.43
C PRO A 464 -16.84 16.81 -0.92
N ARG A 465 -17.38 18.02 -0.72
CA ARG A 465 -18.73 18.38 -1.18
C ARG A 465 -18.66 19.00 -2.57
N ARG A 466 -19.06 18.24 -3.59
CA ARG A 466 -19.06 18.69 -5.00
C ARG A 466 -20.45 19.18 -5.45
N ALA A 467 -20.50 20.05 -6.44
CA ALA A 467 -21.77 20.50 -7.04
C ALA A 467 -22.33 19.43 -7.99
N ALA A 468 -23.64 19.17 -7.99
CA ALA A 468 -24.26 18.18 -8.88
C ALA A 468 -24.02 18.41 -10.39
N ARG A 469 -23.66 19.64 -10.77
CA ARG A 469 -23.34 20.08 -12.14
C ARG A 469 -21.84 20.04 -12.48
N HIS A 470 -21.01 19.38 -11.67
CA HIS A 470 -19.58 19.17 -11.95
C HIS A 470 -19.39 18.48 -13.30
N GLN A 471 -18.53 19.03 -14.16
CA GLN A 471 -18.48 18.60 -15.57
C GLN A 471 -17.96 17.17 -15.75
N SER A 472 -16.89 16.80 -15.05
CA SER A 472 -16.29 15.46 -15.11
C SER A 472 -16.77 14.51 -14.00
N LYS A 473 -17.62 14.99 -13.09
CA LYS A 473 -18.01 14.28 -11.86
C LYS A 473 -16.83 13.70 -11.04
N GLY A 474 -15.64 14.34 -11.06
CA GLY A 474 -14.43 13.86 -10.37
C GLY A 474 -13.67 12.75 -11.11
N ARG A 475 -14.06 12.39 -12.34
CA ARG A 475 -13.45 11.25 -13.07
C ARG A 475 -12.29 11.63 -13.97
N MET A 476 -12.12 12.91 -14.26
CA MET A 476 -11.07 13.46 -15.15
C MET A 476 -10.79 14.90 -14.74
N PRO A 477 -9.61 15.45 -15.10
CA PRO A 477 -9.26 16.82 -14.78
C PRO A 477 -10.31 17.80 -15.29
N SER A 478 -10.59 18.84 -14.51
CA SER A 478 -11.68 19.77 -14.79
C SER A 478 -11.22 21.23 -14.75
N PRO A 479 -11.89 22.16 -15.45
CA PRO A 479 -11.53 23.58 -15.39
C PRO A 479 -11.61 24.16 -13.97
N GLY A 480 -10.49 24.69 -13.46
CA GLY A 480 -10.33 25.26 -12.11
C GLY A 480 -10.92 26.65 -11.91
N TRP A 481 -11.36 27.31 -13.00
CA TRP A 481 -11.97 28.63 -12.95
C TRP A 481 -13.50 28.61 -12.96
N LEU A 482 -14.13 27.43 -13.06
CA LEU A 482 -15.58 27.29 -13.14
C LEU A 482 -16.18 26.92 -11.77
N PRO A 483 -17.14 27.71 -11.22
CA PRO A 483 -17.72 27.47 -9.90
C PRO A 483 -18.33 26.08 -9.68
N GLN A 484 -18.82 25.44 -10.74
CA GLN A 484 -19.37 24.07 -10.66
C GLN A 484 -18.34 22.98 -10.38
N ASN A 485 -17.07 23.24 -10.65
CA ASN A 485 -15.99 22.27 -10.46
C ASN A 485 -15.23 22.48 -9.14
N LEU A 486 -15.58 23.50 -8.35
CA LEU A 486 -14.92 23.81 -7.09
C LEU A 486 -15.56 23.05 -5.92
N TRP A 487 -14.73 22.64 -4.97
CA TRP A 487 -15.19 22.07 -3.70
C TRP A 487 -15.98 23.11 -2.90
N GLN A 488 -17.10 22.67 -2.31
CA GLN A 488 -17.96 23.47 -1.47
C GLN A 488 -17.73 23.14 0.02
N GLY A 489 -16.47 22.89 0.39
CA GLY A 489 -16.09 22.35 1.71
C GLY A 489 -16.26 20.84 1.80
N ARG A 490 -16.41 20.32 3.03
CA ARG A 490 -16.57 18.89 3.34
C ARG A 490 -18.04 18.53 3.50
N ALA A 491 -18.43 17.31 3.13
CA ALA A 491 -19.71 16.74 3.53
C ALA A 491 -19.76 16.49 5.06
N PRO A 492 -20.94 16.47 5.69
CA PRO A 492 -21.08 16.06 7.08
C PRO A 492 -20.60 14.62 7.30
N TYR A 493 -20.04 14.31 8.47
CA TYR A 493 -19.54 12.96 8.79
C TYR A 493 -20.63 11.87 8.70
N ALA A 494 -21.88 12.23 9.02
CA ALA A 494 -23.04 11.36 8.85
C ALA A 494 -23.33 10.98 7.39
N ALA A 495 -22.78 11.70 6.40
CA ALA A 495 -22.88 11.34 5.00
C ALA A 495 -21.95 10.17 4.64
N ASN A 496 -20.86 9.95 5.40
CA ASN A 496 -19.98 8.82 5.16
C ASN A 496 -20.71 7.49 5.40
N PRO A 497 -20.49 6.45 4.57
CA PRO A 497 -21.08 5.12 4.76
C PRO A 497 -20.89 4.57 6.16
N GLU A 498 -21.95 3.98 6.69
CA GLU A 498 -21.99 3.40 8.03
C GLU A 498 -22.92 2.18 8.04
N PHE A 499 -22.46 1.12 8.68
CA PHE A 499 -23.18 -0.12 8.84
C PHE A 499 -22.96 -0.61 10.26
N VAL A 500 -24.01 -0.67 11.09
CA VAL A 500 -23.96 -1.14 12.47
C VAL A 500 -24.92 -2.30 12.63
N SER A 501 -24.46 -3.40 13.22
CA SER A 501 -25.25 -4.60 13.51
C SER A 501 -26.16 -5.03 12.35
N PRO A 502 -25.59 -5.36 11.17
CA PRO A 502 -26.40 -5.75 10.02
C PRO A 502 -27.22 -7.00 10.35
N ALA A 503 -28.45 -7.09 9.83
CA ALA A 503 -29.38 -8.17 10.14
C ALA A 503 -28.83 -9.59 9.86
N GLY A 504 -27.93 -9.71 8.86
CA GLY A 504 -27.25 -10.98 8.56
C GLY A 504 -26.16 -11.37 9.56
N GLY A 505 -25.76 -10.49 10.47
CA GLY A 505 -24.74 -10.73 11.49
C GLY A 505 -23.32 -10.92 10.95
N ILE A 506 -23.05 -10.58 9.69
CA ILE A 506 -21.70 -10.58 9.10
C ILE A 506 -21.52 -9.27 8.32
N LEU A 507 -20.31 -8.73 8.39
CA LEU A 507 -19.87 -7.57 7.63
C LEU A 507 -18.52 -7.87 6.99
N GLY A 508 -18.26 -7.38 5.78
CA GLY A 508 -16.94 -7.49 5.17
C GLY A 508 -16.69 -6.51 4.05
N ASN A 509 -15.42 -6.17 3.88
CA ASN A 509 -14.92 -5.32 2.82
C ASN A 509 -13.58 -5.87 2.32
N THR A 510 -13.46 -5.99 1.01
CA THR A 510 -12.21 -6.30 0.31
C THR A 510 -11.86 -5.15 -0.63
N ASN A 511 -12.09 -3.91 -0.19
CA ASN A 511 -12.04 -2.67 -0.99
C ASN A 511 -13.11 -2.54 -2.09
N ASN A 512 -14.11 -3.42 -2.09
CA ASN A 512 -15.23 -3.37 -3.02
C ASN A 512 -16.13 -2.14 -2.78
N LYS A 513 -16.90 -1.77 -3.80
CA LYS A 513 -17.98 -0.77 -3.70
C LYS A 513 -18.94 -1.11 -2.56
N MET A 514 -19.19 -0.13 -1.68
CA MET A 514 -20.00 -0.28 -0.46
C MET A 514 -21.43 0.22 -0.61
N VAL A 515 -21.61 1.37 -1.26
CA VAL A 515 -22.90 2.04 -1.41
C VAL A 515 -23.09 2.48 -2.84
N ASP A 516 -24.35 2.52 -3.25
CA ASP A 516 -24.74 2.95 -4.57
C ASP A 516 -25.53 4.26 -4.47
N ARG A 517 -24.81 5.37 -4.60
CA ARG A 517 -25.34 6.72 -4.47
C ARG A 517 -25.01 7.52 -5.74
N PRO A 518 -25.97 8.27 -6.29
CA PRO A 518 -25.69 9.12 -7.45
C PRO A 518 -24.77 10.27 -7.06
N PHE A 519 -23.99 10.75 -8.03
CA PHE A 519 -23.24 12.00 -7.89
C PHE A 519 -24.19 13.16 -7.53
N PRO A 520 -23.82 14.06 -6.60
CA PRO A 520 -22.50 14.20 -5.95
C PRO A 520 -22.34 13.41 -4.65
N LEU A 521 -23.30 12.58 -4.22
CA LEU A 521 -23.24 11.80 -2.98
C LEU A 521 -22.55 10.43 -3.14
N HIS A 522 -22.09 10.11 -4.35
CA HIS A 522 -21.23 8.95 -4.60
C HIS A 522 -19.97 9.00 -3.73
N VAL A 523 -19.48 7.87 -3.27
CA VAL A 523 -18.20 7.82 -2.53
C VAL A 523 -17.02 7.81 -3.49
N SER A 524 -17.14 7.04 -4.58
CA SER A 524 -16.14 6.95 -5.63
C SER A 524 -16.72 6.30 -6.89
N TYR A 525 -16.11 6.56 -8.04
CA TYR A 525 -16.28 5.79 -9.27
C TYR A 525 -15.21 4.70 -9.44
N HIS A 526 -14.03 4.90 -8.85
CA HIS A 526 -12.92 3.94 -8.86
C HIS A 526 -12.84 3.22 -7.50
N TRP A 527 -12.87 1.89 -7.53
CA TRP A 527 -12.86 1.05 -6.34
C TRP A 527 -11.76 0.01 -6.47
N GLY A 528 -11.47 -0.73 -5.39
CA GLY A 528 -10.70 -1.96 -5.52
C GLY A 528 -11.45 -2.99 -6.38
N ASP A 529 -10.80 -4.14 -6.57
CA ASP A 529 -11.34 -5.23 -7.37
C ASP A 529 -12.74 -5.68 -6.91
N THR A 530 -13.52 -6.21 -7.86
CA THR A 530 -14.89 -6.68 -7.61
C THR A 530 -14.97 -8.18 -7.41
N GLN A 531 -13.83 -8.87 -7.43
CA GLN A 531 -13.73 -10.33 -7.53
C GLN A 531 -13.47 -10.98 -6.16
N ARG A 532 -12.57 -10.43 -5.32
CA ARG A 532 -12.31 -10.93 -3.96
C ARG A 532 -13.57 -10.96 -3.11
N ILE A 533 -14.40 -9.91 -3.19
CA ILE A 533 -15.65 -9.86 -2.42
C ILE A 533 -16.62 -10.98 -2.82
N GLN A 534 -16.61 -11.43 -4.08
CA GLN A 534 -17.46 -12.56 -4.51
C GLN A 534 -17.00 -13.86 -3.87
N ARG A 535 -15.68 -14.08 -3.81
CA ARG A 535 -15.10 -15.25 -3.13
C ARG A 535 -15.41 -15.21 -1.64
N TRP A 536 -15.15 -14.09 -0.98
CA TRP A 536 -15.45 -13.90 0.45
C TRP A 536 -16.94 -14.14 0.75
N ARG A 537 -17.84 -13.52 -0.03
CA ARG A 537 -19.29 -13.69 0.16
C ARG A 537 -19.69 -15.16 0.10
N ARG A 538 -19.13 -15.93 -0.83
CA ARG A 538 -19.40 -17.37 -0.93
C ARG A 538 -18.92 -18.13 0.30
N LEU A 539 -17.71 -17.87 0.79
CA LEU A 539 -17.18 -18.49 2.01
C LEU A 539 -18.04 -18.16 3.24
N MET A 540 -18.42 -16.89 3.40
CA MET A 540 -19.22 -16.43 4.54
C MET A 540 -20.66 -16.92 4.53
N GLN A 541 -21.24 -17.15 3.36
CA GLN A 541 -22.61 -17.65 3.21
C GLN A 541 -22.71 -19.18 3.29
N THR A 542 -21.62 -19.91 3.01
CA THR A 542 -21.63 -21.38 3.06
C THR A 542 -21.63 -21.90 4.50
N ARG A 543 -21.15 -21.09 5.47
CA ARG A 543 -21.13 -21.41 6.89
C ARG A 543 -22.19 -20.61 7.64
N GLU A 544 -23.03 -21.31 8.40
CA GLU A 544 -24.00 -20.67 9.29
C GLU A 544 -23.30 -19.95 10.45
N VAL A 545 -22.27 -20.57 11.01
CA VAL A 545 -21.50 -20.08 12.16
C VAL A 545 -20.00 -20.16 11.86
N HIS A 546 -19.23 -19.17 12.33
CA HIS A 546 -17.80 -19.01 12.09
C HIS A 546 -16.97 -19.18 13.37
N THR A 547 -15.73 -19.59 13.21
CA THR A 547 -14.68 -19.63 14.25
C THR A 547 -13.52 -18.72 13.87
N ARG A 548 -12.62 -18.43 14.82
CA ARG A 548 -11.32 -17.81 14.55
C ARG A 548 -10.58 -18.51 13.41
N GLU A 549 -10.54 -19.84 13.41
CA GLU A 549 -9.87 -20.63 12.38
C GLU A 549 -10.54 -20.50 11.01
N SER A 550 -11.87 -20.39 10.94
CA SER A 550 -12.56 -20.15 9.66
C SER A 550 -12.30 -18.75 9.09
N PHE A 551 -12.00 -17.76 9.95
CA PHE A 551 -11.57 -16.43 9.52
C PHE A 551 -10.12 -16.49 9.01
N ILE A 552 -9.24 -17.23 9.68
CA ILE A 552 -7.88 -17.50 9.19
C ILE A 552 -7.92 -18.20 7.82
N GLU A 553 -8.77 -19.24 7.67
CA GLU A 553 -8.97 -19.94 6.40
C GLU A 553 -9.39 -18.98 5.28
N ALA A 554 -10.29 -18.03 5.58
CA ALA A 554 -10.72 -17.03 4.60
C ALA A 554 -9.60 -16.02 4.24
N GLN A 555 -8.75 -15.60 5.20
CA GLN A 555 -7.57 -14.77 4.90
C GLN A 555 -6.54 -15.51 4.03
N LEU A 556 -6.47 -16.83 4.16
CA LEU A 556 -5.53 -17.70 3.45
C LEU A 556 -6.12 -18.30 2.17
N ASP A 557 -7.33 -17.92 1.76
CA ASP A 557 -7.99 -18.51 0.60
C ASP A 557 -7.34 -18.07 -0.72
N THR A 558 -6.85 -19.07 -1.47
CA THR A 558 -6.09 -18.92 -2.71
C THR A 558 -6.94 -19.12 -3.97
N VAL A 559 -8.26 -19.29 -3.85
CA VAL A 559 -9.12 -19.56 -5.00
C VAL A 559 -9.48 -18.24 -5.70
N SER A 560 -9.03 -18.08 -6.94
CA SER A 560 -9.30 -16.90 -7.75
C SER A 560 -10.72 -16.95 -8.35
N PHE A 561 -11.56 -15.97 -7.98
CA PHE A 561 -12.87 -15.80 -8.60
C PHE A 561 -12.74 -15.45 -10.09
N SER A 562 -11.74 -14.62 -10.45
CA SER A 562 -11.45 -14.25 -11.83
C SER A 562 -11.10 -15.47 -12.68
N ALA A 563 -10.25 -16.38 -12.17
CA ALA A 563 -9.92 -17.61 -12.88
C ALA A 563 -11.16 -18.45 -13.16
N ARG A 564 -12.00 -18.67 -12.14
CA ARG A 564 -13.22 -19.48 -12.26
C ARG A 564 -14.29 -18.86 -13.15
N SER A 565 -14.30 -17.54 -13.32
CA SER A 565 -15.30 -16.82 -14.10
C SER A 565 -14.85 -16.60 -15.56
N LEU A 566 -13.58 -16.28 -15.78
CA LEU A 566 -13.04 -16.01 -17.10
C LEU A 566 -12.65 -17.26 -17.87
N LEU A 567 -12.05 -18.26 -17.21
CA LEU A 567 -11.54 -19.44 -17.91
C LEU A 567 -12.62 -20.15 -18.74
N PRO A 568 -13.85 -20.39 -18.23
CA PRO A 568 -14.92 -20.96 -19.04
C PRO A 568 -15.40 -20.09 -20.21
N LEU A 569 -15.17 -18.78 -20.16
CA LEU A 569 -15.53 -17.85 -21.24
C LEU A 569 -14.46 -17.86 -22.33
N ILE A 570 -13.19 -17.74 -21.96
CA ILE A 570 -12.08 -17.63 -22.91
C ILE A 570 -11.72 -18.98 -23.54
N ALA A 571 -11.91 -20.09 -22.82
CA ALA A 571 -11.57 -21.45 -23.28
C ALA A 571 -12.73 -22.22 -23.95
N ARG A 572 -13.95 -21.63 -23.97
CA ARG A 572 -15.21 -22.31 -24.29
C ARG A 572 -15.15 -23.24 -25.50
N ASP A 573 -14.60 -22.74 -26.59
CA ASP A 573 -14.63 -23.41 -27.90
C ASP A 573 -13.31 -24.16 -28.21
N MET A 574 -12.37 -24.19 -27.25
CA MET A 574 -11.05 -24.83 -27.39
C MET A 574 -10.93 -26.17 -26.66
N TRP A 575 -11.75 -26.44 -25.65
CA TRP A 575 -11.71 -27.72 -24.90
C TRP A 575 -12.18 -28.94 -25.68
N PHE A 576 -12.87 -28.76 -26.81
CA PHE A 576 -13.56 -29.85 -27.52
C PHE A 576 -13.01 -30.14 -28.92
N THR A 577 -11.69 -29.99 -29.13
CA THR A 577 -11.03 -30.38 -30.38
C THR A 577 -10.83 -31.90 -30.47
N SER A 578 -11.31 -32.53 -31.55
CA SER A 578 -11.47 -33.99 -31.66
C SER A 578 -10.22 -34.77 -32.08
N GLU A 579 -9.16 -34.13 -32.57
CA GLU A 579 -7.93 -34.81 -32.99
C GLU A 579 -6.75 -34.36 -32.13
N ALA A 580 -5.98 -35.31 -31.60
CA ALA A 580 -4.77 -35.02 -30.85
C ALA A 580 -3.67 -34.53 -31.80
N ALA A 581 -3.11 -33.35 -31.53
CA ALA A 581 -1.97 -32.84 -32.29
C ALA A 581 -0.71 -33.72 -32.10
N PRO A 582 0.20 -33.79 -33.09
CA PRO A 582 1.42 -34.58 -32.96
C PRO A 582 2.31 -34.14 -31.78
N GLU A 583 3.01 -35.08 -31.15
CA GLU A 583 3.96 -34.76 -30.08
C GLU A 583 5.05 -33.78 -30.54
N GLY A 584 5.38 -32.81 -29.69
CA GLY A 584 6.39 -31.78 -29.96
C GLY A 584 5.92 -30.60 -30.81
N THR A 585 4.65 -30.49 -31.18
CA THR A 585 4.12 -29.30 -31.88
C THR A 585 3.55 -28.26 -30.90
N PRO A 586 3.49 -26.96 -31.30
CA PRO A 586 2.82 -25.93 -30.50
C PRO A 586 1.36 -26.26 -30.19
N GLU A 587 0.62 -26.85 -31.14
CA GLU A 587 -0.77 -27.23 -30.95
C GLU A 587 -0.93 -28.30 -29.87
N ARG A 588 0.02 -29.25 -29.79
CA ARG A 588 0.04 -30.26 -28.73
C ARG A 588 0.34 -29.65 -27.37
N LEU A 589 1.22 -28.66 -27.31
CA LEU A 589 1.51 -27.92 -26.09
C LEU A 589 0.26 -27.14 -25.60
N ALA A 590 -0.44 -26.47 -26.52
CA ALA A 590 -1.69 -25.78 -26.23
C ALA A 590 -2.78 -26.74 -25.73
N GLN A 591 -2.92 -27.91 -26.34
CA GLN A 591 -3.89 -28.91 -25.89
C GLN A 591 -3.58 -29.40 -24.47
N ARG A 592 -2.31 -29.68 -24.14
CA ARG A 592 -1.91 -30.04 -22.77
C ARG A 592 -2.19 -28.93 -21.76
N ALA A 593 -1.93 -27.67 -22.13
CA ALA A 593 -2.24 -26.52 -21.29
C ALA A 593 -3.74 -26.43 -21.00
N LEU A 594 -4.58 -26.63 -22.01
CA LEU A 594 -6.04 -26.64 -21.88
C LEU A 594 -6.57 -27.81 -21.05
N ASP A 595 -5.96 -29.00 -21.17
CA ASP A 595 -6.29 -30.18 -20.37
C ASP A 595 -6.02 -29.91 -18.88
N LEU A 596 -4.84 -29.39 -18.54
CA LEU A 596 -4.49 -28.98 -17.17
C LEU A 596 -5.48 -27.94 -16.63
N LEU A 597 -5.75 -26.89 -17.41
CA LEU A 597 -6.68 -25.83 -17.01
C LEU A 597 -8.14 -26.31 -16.87
N ALA A 598 -8.56 -27.34 -17.62
CA ALA A 598 -9.90 -27.91 -17.51
C ALA A 598 -10.14 -28.63 -16.17
N GLU A 599 -9.09 -29.24 -15.60
CA GLU A 599 -9.14 -29.96 -14.33
C GLU A 599 -8.92 -29.03 -13.12
N TRP A 600 -8.45 -27.81 -13.36
CA TRP A 600 -8.13 -26.84 -12.33
C TRP A 600 -9.37 -26.14 -11.73
N ASN A 601 -9.40 -26.06 -10.40
CA ASN A 601 -10.50 -25.46 -9.64
C ASN A 601 -10.36 -23.92 -9.44
N GLY A 602 -9.30 -23.30 -9.98
CA GLY A 602 -8.97 -21.88 -9.80
C GLY A 602 -8.11 -21.58 -8.56
N GLU A 603 -7.57 -22.59 -7.87
CA GLU A 603 -6.67 -22.43 -6.73
C GLU A 603 -5.27 -21.99 -7.18
N MET A 604 -4.86 -20.78 -6.81
CA MET A 604 -3.54 -20.20 -7.11
C MET A 604 -2.46 -20.76 -6.17
N ASN A 605 -2.30 -22.08 -6.15
CA ASN A 605 -1.37 -22.77 -5.26
C ASN A 605 0.07 -22.70 -5.81
N GLU A 606 1.04 -22.39 -4.96
CA GLU A 606 2.46 -22.24 -5.32
C GLU A 606 3.12 -23.50 -5.91
N HIS A 607 2.51 -24.67 -5.73
CA HIS A 607 3.03 -25.95 -6.22
C HIS A 607 2.39 -26.41 -7.54
N LEU A 608 1.37 -25.70 -8.03
CA LEU A 608 0.61 -26.08 -9.21
C LEU A 608 1.13 -25.38 -10.49
N PRO A 609 1.05 -26.04 -11.66
CA PRO A 609 1.39 -25.43 -12.95
C PRO A 609 0.30 -24.49 -13.49
N GLU A 610 -0.97 -24.80 -13.27
CA GLU A 610 -2.13 -24.12 -13.85
C GLU A 610 -2.22 -22.62 -13.55
N PRO A 611 -1.86 -22.13 -12.34
CA PRO A 611 -1.88 -20.70 -12.05
C PRO A 611 -0.96 -19.89 -12.97
N LEU A 612 0.24 -20.40 -13.30
CA LEU A 612 1.17 -19.71 -14.20
C LEU A 612 0.65 -19.68 -15.63
N ILE A 613 0.12 -20.82 -16.11
CA ILE A 613 -0.47 -20.92 -17.45
C ILE A 613 -1.64 -19.93 -17.58
N TYR A 614 -2.54 -19.92 -16.59
CA TYR A 614 -3.67 -19.00 -16.56
C TYR A 614 -3.22 -17.53 -16.53
N ALA A 615 -2.33 -17.16 -15.61
CA ALA A 615 -1.87 -15.78 -15.43
C ALA A 615 -1.17 -15.25 -16.69
N ALA A 616 -0.28 -16.05 -17.30
CA ALA A 616 0.37 -15.69 -18.55
C ALA A 616 -0.64 -15.52 -19.70
N TRP A 617 -1.63 -16.43 -19.78
CA TRP A 617 -2.65 -16.37 -20.82
C TRP A 617 -3.53 -15.14 -20.71
N VAL A 618 -4.07 -14.82 -19.53
CA VAL A 618 -4.94 -13.63 -19.38
C VAL A 618 -4.19 -12.32 -19.54
N ARG A 619 -2.89 -12.27 -19.19
CA ARG A 619 -2.03 -11.11 -19.45
C ARG A 619 -1.84 -10.90 -20.95
N ALA A 620 -1.46 -11.95 -21.68
CA ALA A 620 -1.31 -11.90 -23.14
C ALA A 620 -2.64 -11.56 -23.84
N LEU A 621 -3.76 -12.05 -23.31
CA LEU A 621 -5.09 -11.79 -23.84
C LEU A 621 -5.46 -10.31 -23.70
N GLN A 622 -5.31 -9.72 -22.52
CA GLN A 622 -5.59 -8.29 -22.36
C GLN A 622 -4.72 -7.45 -23.29
N ASP A 623 -3.43 -7.77 -23.37
CA ASP A 623 -2.51 -7.05 -24.25
C ASP A 623 -2.99 -7.05 -25.71
N ARG A 624 -3.36 -8.23 -26.24
CA ARG A 624 -3.91 -8.36 -27.58
C ARG A 624 -5.21 -7.59 -27.78
N LEU A 625 -6.07 -7.53 -26.77
CA LEU A 625 -7.37 -6.86 -26.85
C LEU A 625 -7.29 -5.34 -26.83
N ILE A 626 -6.18 -4.73 -26.42
CA ILE A 626 -6.11 -3.26 -26.24
C ILE A 626 -4.99 -2.59 -27.05
N ARG A 627 -3.98 -3.35 -27.49
CA ARG A 627 -2.75 -2.78 -28.03
C ARG A 627 -2.94 -2.13 -29.40
N ASP A 628 -3.90 -2.57 -30.20
CA ASP A 628 -4.14 -1.97 -31.51
C ASP A 628 -4.90 -0.63 -31.42
N GLU A 629 -5.83 -0.45 -30.47
CA GLU A 629 -6.50 0.84 -30.29
C GLU A 629 -5.72 1.82 -29.41
N LEU A 630 -5.03 1.33 -28.37
CA LEU A 630 -4.29 2.20 -27.43
C LEU A 630 -2.84 2.45 -27.84
N GLY A 631 -2.27 1.59 -28.71
CA GLY A 631 -0.87 1.68 -29.10
C GLY A 631 0.05 1.68 -27.86
N PRO A 632 1.02 2.62 -27.77
CA PRO A 632 1.90 2.71 -26.61
C PRO A 632 1.20 2.95 -25.26
N LEU A 633 -0.04 3.46 -25.24
CA LEU A 633 -0.78 3.66 -23.99
C LEU A 633 -1.18 2.32 -23.34
N ALA A 634 -1.22 1.22 -24.09
CA ALA A 634 -1.47 -0.13 -23.57
C ALA A 634 -0.50 -0.50 -22.43
N ASP A 635 0.74 0.01 -22.48
CA ASP A 635 1.76 -0.26 -21.46
C ASP A 635 1.44 0.37 -20.08
N ALA A 636 0.44 1.26 -20.01
CA ALA A 636 -0.09 1.78 -18.75
C ALA A 636 -1.12 0.84 -18.07
N TYR A 637 -1.57 -0.20 -18.76
CA TYR A 637 -2.54 -1.18 -18.26
C TYR A 637 -1.83 -2.45 -17.80
N ILE A 638 -1.03 -2.31 -16.74
CA ILE A 638 -0.06 -3.34 -16.30
C ILE A 638 -0.69 -4.56 -15.60
N HIS A 639 -1.94 -4.46 -15.15
CA HIS A 639 -2.70 -5.57 -14.55
C HIS A 639 -3.94 -5.90 -15.36
N VAL A 640 -4.32 -7.17 -15.34
CA VAL A 640 -5.53 -7.66 -16.02
C VAL A 640 -6.78 -7.08 -15.36
N GLU A 641 -7.70 -6.54 -16.17
CA GLU A 641 -9.02 -6.05 -15.78
C GLU A 641 -10.08 -7.12 -16.12
N PRO A 642 -10.51 -7.94 -15.14
CA PRO A 642 -11.40 -9.06 -15.43
C PRO A 642 -12.79 -8.61 -15.90
N LEU A 643 -13.27 -7.43 -15.48
CA LEU A 643 -14.56 -6.91 -15.93
C LEU A 643 -14.51 -6.53 -17.42
N PHE A 644 -13.39 -5.97 -17.88
CA PHE A 644 -13.19 -5.67 -19.30
C PHE A 644 -13.22 -6.96 -20.13
N ILE A 645 -12.43 -7.97 -19.76
CA ILE A 645 -12.40 -9.25 -20.49
C ILE A 645 -13.79 -9.91 -20.47
N GLU A 646 -14.48 -9.93 -19.33
CA GLU A 646 -15.83 -10.48 -19.25
C GLU A 646 -16.81 -9.73 -20.16
N ARG A 647 -16.76 -8.39 -20.20
CA ARG A 647 -17.60 -7.56 -21.08
C ARG A 647 -17.35 -7.91 -22.55
N VAL A 648 -16.09 -8.01 -22.97
CA VAL A 648 -15.69 -8.35 -24.33
C VAL A 648 -16.21 -9.73 -24.74
N PHE A 649 -15.92 -10.78 -23.95
CA PHE A 649 -16.31 -12.15 -24.28
C PHE A 649 -17.80 -12.44 -24.16
N ARG A 650 -18.53 -11.67 -23.35
CA ARG A 650 -20.01 -11.70 -23.30
C ARG A 650 -20.66 -10.77 -24.32
N ASN A 651 -19.89 -9.98 -25.06
CA ASN A 651 -20.36 -8.94 -25.96
C ASN A 651 -21.36 -7.96 -25.29
N THR A 652 -21.08 -7.57 -24.05
CA THR A 652 -21.92 -6.62 -23.32
C THR A 652 -21.84 -5.25 -24.00
N ASP A 653 -22.97 -4.64 -24.33
CA ASP A 653 -23.05 -3.35 -25.04
C ASP A 653 -22.22 -3.27 -26.34
N GLY A 654 -21.96 -4.40 -27.00
CA GLY A 654 -21.17 -4.44 -28.24
C GLY A 654 -19.64 -4.50 -28.03
N ALA A 655 -19.17 -4.83 -26.83
CA ALA A 655 -17.75 -4.87 -26.48
C ALA A 655 -16.94 -5.97 -27.23
N ALA A 656 -17.57 -6.91 -27.97
CA ALA A 656 -16.80 -7.87 -28.78
C ALA A 656 -15.97 -7.20 -29.89
N LYS A 657 -16.21 -5.91 -30.19
CA LYS A 657 -15.42 -5.09 -31.13
C LYS A 657 -13.95 -4.89 -30.74
N TRP A 658 -13.56 -5.19 -29.50
CA TRP A 658 -12.17 -5.20 -29.02
C TRP A 658 -11.40 -6.45 -29.45
N CYS A 659 -12.07 -7.45 -30.03
CA CYS A 659 -11.43 -8.65 -30.54
C CYS A 659 -10.94 -8.50 -31.99
N ASP A 660 -11.37 -7.45 -32.68
CA ASP A 660 -11.03 -7.16 -34.07
C ASP A 660 -9.77 -6.31 -34.12
N VAL A 661 -8.72 -6.76 -34.82
CA VAL A 661 -7.49 -5.99 -34.96
C VAL A 661 -7.67 -5.01 -36.12
N LEU A 662 -7.73 -3.71 -35.84
CA LEU A 662 -8.09 -2.69 -36.86
C LEU A 662 -7.20 -2.68 -38.12
N GLN A 663 -5.98 -3.20 -38.03
CA GLN A 663 -5.01 -3.25 -39.13
C GLN A 663 -4.99 -4.59 -39.88
N SER A 664 -5.73 -5.59 -39.43
CA SER A 664 -5.80 -6.91 -40.09
C SER A 664 -6.75 -6.88 -41.29
N ALA A 665 -6.57 -7.82 -42.21
CA ALA A 665 -7.47 -8.02 -43.34
C ALA A 665 -8.69 -8.91 -42.99
N PRO A 666 -8.54 -10.04 -42.25
CA PRO A 666 -9.68 -10.76 -41.68
C PRO A 666 -10.12 -10.14 -40.36
N VAL A 667 -11.44 -10.02 -40.12
CA VAL A 667 -11.96 -9.62 -38.80
C VAL A 667 -11.77 -10.77 -37.82
N GLU A 668 -10.89 -10.60 -36.84
CA GLU A 668 -10.67 -11.59 -35.79
C GLU A 668 -11.88 -11.72 -34.87
N THR A 669 -12.16 -12.95 -34.44
CA THR A 669 -13.14 -13.22 -33.39
C THR A 669 -12.48 -13.23 -32.01
N CYS A 670 -13.27 -13.11 -30.95
CA CYS A 670 -12.74 -13.26 -29.59
C CYS A 670 -12.13 -14.65 -29.34
N GLN A 671 -12.58 -15.68 -30.07
CA GLN A 671 -11.98 -17.00 -30.03
C GLN A 671 -10.58 -17.01 -30.68
N ASP A 672 -10.42 -16.30 -31.81
CA ASP A 672 -9.11 -16.16 -32.45
C ASP A 672 -8.12 -15.46 -31.51
N MET A 673 -8.55 -14.37 -30.88
CA MET A 673 -7.74 -13.63 -29.90
C MET A 673 -7.37 -14.47 -28.68
N ALA A 674 -8.31 -15.23 -28.13
CA ALA A 674 -8.04 -16.15 -27.01
C ALA A 674 -7.00 -17.21 -27.38
N ARG A 675 -7.10 -17.79 -28.59
CA ARG A 675 -6.15 -18.81 -29.07
C ARG A 675 -4.76 -18.22 -29.28
N LEU A 676 -4.67 -17.08 -29.96
CA LEU A 676 -3.39 -16.41 -30.22
C LEU A 676 -2.72 -15.94 -28.92
N ALA A 677 -3.50 -15.49 -27.93
CA ALA A 677 -2.99 -15.15 -26.60
C ALA A 677 -2.45 -16.38 -25.84
N LEU A 678 -3.07 -17.55 -25.99
CA LEU A 678 -2.56 -18.79 -25.40
C LEU A 678 -1.23 -19.18 -26.03
N ASP A 679 -1.12 -19.05 -27.35
CA ASP A 679 0.13 -19.31 -28.08
C ASP A 679 1.26 -18.40 -27.55
N ASP A 680 1.01 -17.09 -27.41
CA ASP A 680 2.00 -16.14 -26.86
C ASP A 680 2.40 -16.47 -25.42
N ALA A 681 1.44 -16.83 -24.58
CA ALA A 681 1.69 -17.21 -23.19
C ALA A 681 2.57 -18.47 -23.08
N LEU A 682 2.31 -19.47 -23.91
CA LEU A 682 3.10 -20.70 -23.94
C LEU A 682 4.50 -20.50 -24.52
N ILE A 683 4.66 -19.58 -25.48
CA ILE A 683 5.99 -19.15 -25.95
C ILE A 683 6.76 -18.52 -24.79
N TRP A 684 6.16 -17.54 -24.11
CA TRP A 684 6.80 -16.87 -22.97
C TRP A 684 7.18 -17.86 -21.87
N ILE A 685 6.28 -18.78 -21.50
CA ILE A 685 6.55 -19.84 -20.52
C ILE A 685 7.70 -20.73 -20.99
N SER A 686 7.71 -21.13 -22.26
CA SER A 686 8.76 -22.00 -22.81
C SER A 686 10.13 -21.36 -22.80
N GLU A 687 10.21 -20.04 -23.03
CA GLU A 687 11.44 -19.26 -23.00
C GLU A 687 12.01 -19.09 -21.57
N HIS A 688 11.14 -19.01 -20.55
CA HIS A 688 11.55 -18.72 -19.17
C HIS A 688 11.67 -19.97 -18.28
N TYR A 689 10.77 -20.94 -18.45
CA TYR A 689 10.64 -22.12 -17.58
C TYR A 689 10.74 -23.47 -18.33
N GLY A 690 10.78 -23.44 -19.66
CA GLY A 690 10.84 -24.63 -20.51
C GLY A 690 9.47 -25.18 -20.90
N THR A 691 9.47 -26.22 -21.74
CA THR A 691 8.26 -26.73 -22.42
C THR A 691 7.50 -27.82 -21.64
N SER A 692 7.99 -28.21 -20.47
CA SER A 692 7.36 -29.25 -19.63
C SER A 692 6.35 -28.61 -18.68
N LEU A 693 5.10 -28.49 -19.13
CA LEU A 693 4.06 -27.75 -18.41
C LEU A 693 3.76 -28.35 -17.02
N GLU A 694 3.80 -29.66 -16.86
CA GLU A 694 3.49 -30.35 -15.60
C GLU A 694 4.57 -30.17 -14.53
N SER A 695 5.76 -29.69 -14.91
CA SER A 695 6.82 -29.34 -13.96
C SER A 695 6.81 -27.87 -13.55
N LEU A 696 5.94 -27.05 -14.15
CA LEU A 696 5.81 -25.65 -13.75
C LEU A 696 5.29 -25.57 -12.33
N ARG A 697 5.77 -24.58 -11.59
CA ARG A 697 5.29 -24.25 -10.25
C ARG A 697 5.04 -22.76 -10.18
N TRP A 698 3.82 -22.38 -9.82
CA TRP A 698 3.46 -20.98 -9.62
C TRP A 698 4.45 -20.25 -8.70
N GLY A 699 4.90 -20.90 -7.63
CA GLY A 699 5.84 -20.34 -6.67
C GLY A 699 7.24 -20.04 -7.20
N ASP A 700 7.62 -20.59 -8.36
CA ASP A 700 8.90 -20.26 -9.02
C ASP A 700 8.79 -18.96 -9.84
N ALA A 701 7.58 -18.51 -10.15
CA ALA A 701 7.29 -17.22 -10.79
C ALA A 701 6.74 -16.17 -9.80
N HIS A 702 6.09 -16.64 -8.74
CA HIS A 702 5.33 -15.84 -7.78
C HIS A 702 5.93 -15.86 -6.38
N GLU A 703 7.15 -15.34 -6.29
CA GLU A 703 7.83 -15.12 -5.01
C GLU A 703 7.41 -13.79 -4.40
N ALA A 704 7.05 -13.79 -3.11
CA ALA A 704 6.96 -12.59 -2.31
C ALA A 704 8.34 -11.93 -2.19
N THR A 705 8.39 -10.67 -2.63
CA THR A 705 9.63 -9.90 -2.74
C THR A 705 9.70 -8.80 -1.69
N HIS A 706 10.19 -9.17 -0.50
CA HIS A 706 10.46 -8.18 0.54
C HIS A 706 11.85 -7.59 0.30
N ASP A 707 11.89 -6.52 -0.50
CA ASP A 707 13.13 -5.84 -0.85
C ASP A 707 13.48 -4.75 0.15
N HIS A 708 14.75 -4.68 0.51
CA HIS A 708 15.24 -3.57 1.30
C HIS A 708 15.30 -2.33 0.40
N PRO A 709 14.55 -1.24 0.68
CA PRO A 709 14.34 -0.14 -0.29
C PRO A 709 15.62 0.54 -0.80
N VAL A 710 16.69 0.50 -0.01
CA VAL A 710 17.96 1.18 -0.30
C VAL A 710 19.11 0.21 -0.63
N LEU A 711 19.24 -0.90 0.09
CA LEU A 711 20.33 -1.86 -0.04
C LEU A 711 20.00 -3.05 -0.95
N GLY A 712 18.73 -3.22 -1.32
CA GLY A 712 18.23 -4.41 -2.01
C GLY A 712 18.75 -4.60 -3.44
N ASP A 713 19.29 -3.55 -4.06
CA ASP A 713 19.91 -3.63 -5.38
C ASP A 713 21.44 -3.78 -5.33
N ILE A 714 22.05 -3.70 -4.14
CA ILE A 714 23.51 -3.74 -4.01
C ILE A 714 24.01 -5.18 -4.22
N PRO A 715 24.95 -5.43 -5.16
CA PRO A 715 25.50 -6.76 -5.40
C PRO A 715 26.04 -7.40 -4.12
N VAL A 716 25.78 -8.69 -3.95
CA VAL A 716 26.12 -9.49 -2.76
C VAL A 716 25.31 -9.11 -1.50
N VAL A 717 25.14 -7.83 -1.19
CA VAL A 717 24.37 -7.35 -0.03
C VAL A 717 22.90 -7.74 -0.13
N LYS A 718 22.32 -7.70 -1.34
CA LYS A 718 20.92 -8.08 -1.59
C LYS A 718 20.54 -9.47 -1.06
N TRP A 719 21.49 -10.42 -1.03
CA TRP A 719 21.25 -11.78 -0.52
C TRP A 719 21.10 -11.85 1.01
N ILE A 720 21.46 -10.78 1.71
CA ILE A 720 21.38 -10.68 3.17
C ILE A 720 20.17 -9.85 3.58
N VAL A 721 19.87 -8.79 2.82
CA VAL A 721 18.84 -7.80 3.20
C VAL A 721 17.48 -8.06 2.56
N ASN A 722 17.41 -8.71 1.40
CA ASN A 722 16.14 -9.05 0.78
C ASN A 722 15.66 -10.41 1.26
N ILE A 723 14.36 -10.54 1.43
CA ILE A 723 13.71 -11.81 1.76
C ILE A 723 12.89 -12.24 0.54
N ARG A 724 13.04 -13.51 0.16
CA ARG A 724 12.37 -14.15 -0.98
C ARG A 724 11.64 -15.39 -0.50
N GLN A 725 10.37 -15.49 -0.84
CA GLN A 725 9.53 -16.61 -0.41
C GLN A 725 8.53 -16.95 -1.50
N SER A 726 8.54 -18.19 -1.99
CA SER A 726 7.45 -18.72 -2.81
C SER A 726 6.12 -18.58 -2.06
N THR A 727 5.11 -18.03 -2.72
CA THR A 727 3.78 -17.81 -2.13
C THR A 727 2.67 -18.29 -3.04
N SER A 728 1.61 -18.79 -2.42
CA SER A 728 0.31 -19.01 -3.06
C SER A 728 -0.50 -17.72 -3.11
N GLY A 729 -1.62 -17.72 -3.85
CA GLY A 729 -2.45 -16.54 -4.08
C GLY A 729 -2.16 -15.88 -5.42
N GLY A 730 -2.90 -14.82 -5.72
CA GLY A 730 -2.73 -14.00 -6.92
C GLY A 730 -3.50 -12.67 -6.79
N ASP A 731 -3.62 -11.94 -7.90
CA ASP A 731 -4.17 -10.58 -7.92
C ASP A 731 -5.59 -10.46 -7.37
N ASN A 732 -6.41 -11.52 -7.52
CA ASN A 732 -7.84 -11.50 -7.17
C ASN A 732 -8.25 -12.63 -6.19
N THR A 733 -7.31 -13.11 -5.37
CA THR A 733 -7.55 -14.06 -4.26
C THR A 733 -7.66 -13.32 -2.93
N LEU A 734 -8.27 -13.94 -1.90
CA LEU A 734 -8.33 -13.30 -0.57
C LEU A 734 -6.96 -13.25 0.09
N LEU A 735 -6.18 -14.33 -0.02
CA LEU A 735 -4.74 -14.30 0.19
C LEU A 735 -4.10 -13.56 -0.98
N ARG A 736 -4.22 -12.24 -1.01
CA ARG A 736 -3.79 -11.43 -2.15
C ARG A 736 -2.27 -11.46 -2.26
N GLY A 737 -1.79 -11.93 -3.40
CA GLY A 737 -0.42 -11.78 -3.86
C GLY A 737 -0.44 -11.03 -5.17
N LEU A 738 -0.36 -9.70 -5.12
CA LEU A 738 -0.49 -8.88 -6.32
C LEU A 738 0.84 -8.92 -7.08
N THR A 739 0.73 -9.32 -8.34
CA THR A 739 1.85 -9.42 -9.26
C THR A 739 2.45 -8.05 -9.59
N LYS A 740 3.72 -8.03 -10.01
CA LYS A 740 4.39 -6.80 -10.46
C LYS A 740 3.78 -6.24 -11.75
N GLY A 741 3.24 -7.09 -12.62
CA GLY A 741 2.61 -6.73 -13.90
C GLY A 741 3.59 -6.40 -15.04
N THR A 742 4.80 -5.94 -14.70
CA THR A 742 5.83 -5.49 -15.67
C THR A 742 7.02 -6.44 -15.77
N ASP A 743 7.58 -6.57 -16.97
CA ASP A 743 8.77 -7.36 -17.28
C ASP A 743 10.05 -6.90 -16.51
N PRO A 744 11.10 -7.74 -16.42
CA PRO A 744 11.21 -9.11 -16.95
C PRO A 744 10.49 -10.18 -16.11
N ASP A 745 10.17 -9.89 -14.85
CA ASP A 745 9.54 -10.85 -13.93
C ASP A 745 8.12 -10.37 -13.55
N PRO A 746 7.14 -10.42 -14.48
CA PRO A 746 5.83 -9.82 -14.29
C PRO A 746 5.02 -10.47 -13.17
N PHE A 747 5.33 -11.72 -12.81
CA PHE A 747 4.57 -12.50 -11.84
C PHE A 747 5.10 -12.43 -10.42
N LEU A 748 6.19 -11.68 -10.13
CA LEU A 748 6.65 -11.52 -8.75
C LEU A 748 5.55 -10.93 -7.86
N ASN A 749 5.38 -11.49 -6.67
CA ASN A 749 4.46 -10.98 -5.67
C ASN A 749 5.13 -9.80 -4.95
N VAL A 750 4.72 -8.58 -5.27
CA VAL A 750 5.33 -7.34 -4.74
C VAL A 750 4.44 -6.63 -3.73
N HIS A 751 3.18 -7.05 -3.60
CA HIS A 751 2.19 -6.36 -2.80
C HIS A 751 1.14 -7.33 -2.23
N GLY A 752 0.96 -7.31 -0.91
CA GLY A 752 0.05 -8.22 -0.21
C GLY A 752 0.00 -7.95 1.29
N ALA A 753 -0.54 -8.89 2.06
CA ALA A 753 -0.74 -8.74 3.50
C ALA A 753 0.58 -8.72 4.28
N GLY A 754 1.11 -7.53 4.55
CA GLY A 754 2.28 -7.36 5.43
C GLY A 754 1.98 -7.59 6.92
N TYR A 755 0.71 -7.50 7.30
CA TYR A 755 0.15 -7.80 8.61
C TYR A 755 -1.15 -8.60 8.44
N ARG A 756 -1.41 -9.55 9.32
CA ARG A 756 -2.73 -10.19 9.47
C ARG A 756 -3.07 -10.31 10.95
N GLY A 757 -4.32 -10.04 11.30
CA GLY A 757 -4.85 -10.22 12.65
C GLY A 757 -6.26 -10.80 12.65
N VAL A 758 -6.56 -11.65 13.64
CA VAL A 758 -7.90 -12.17 13.93
C VAL A 758 -8.17 -12.01 15.43
N TYR A 759 -9.24 -11.28 15.76
CA TYR A 759 -9.63 -10.92 17.12
C TYR A 759 -10.92 -11.63 17.50
N ASP A 760 -10.93 -12.28 18.66
CA ASP A 760 -12.07 -13.05 19.17
C ASP A 760 -12.54 -12.47 20.50
N PHE A 761 -13.75 -11.93 20.56
CA PHE A 761 -14.29 -11.32 21.79
C PHE A 761 -15.10 -12.29 22.67
N ALA A 762 -15.13 -13.59 22.33
CA ALA A 762 -15.49 -14.61 23.30
C ALA A 762 -14.32 -14.88 24.28
N ASP A 763 -13.09 -14.82 23.76
CA ASP A 763 -11.84 -14.88 24.52
C ASP A 763 -10.78 -13.97 23.84
N PRO A 764 -10.69 -12.68 24.22
CA PRO A 764 -9.76 -11.73 23.60
C PRO A 764 -8.30 -12.18 23.58
N ASP A 765 -7.84 -12.93 24.57
CA ASP A 765 -6.46 -13.40 24.64
C ASP A 765 -6.17 -14.58 23.70
N SER A 766 -7.20 -15.16 23.08
CA SER A 766 -7.07 -16.09 21.95
C SER A 766 -6.83 -15.37 20.60
N SER A 767 -6.78 -14.04 20.57
CA SER A 767 -6.49 -13.29 19.34
C SER A 767 -5.10 -13.59 18.78
N VAL A 768 -4.97 -13.61 17.45
CA VAL A 768 -3.73 -13.97 16.77
C VAL A 768 -3.31 -12.93 15.74
N PHE A 769 -1.99 -12.83 15.53
CA PHE A 769 -1.34 -11.75 14.80
C PHE A 769 -0.15 -12.32 14.02
N ILE A 770 0.24 -11.68 12.92
CA ILE A 770 1.50 -12.00 12.22
C ILE A 770 1.93 -10.82 11.35
N THR A 771 3.24 -10.65 11.16
CA THR A 771 3.84 -9.76 10.17
C THR A 771 4.69 -10.55 9.18
N SER A 772 4.85 -10.04 7.96
CA SER A 772 5.53 -10.76 6.87
C SER A 772 7.05 -10.85 6.97
N THR A 773 7.65 -10.06 7.86
CA THR A 773 9.06 -10.15 8.29
C THR A 773 9.09 -10.13 9.82
N GLY A 774 10.27 -10.00 10.44
CA GLY A 774 10.41 -9.81 11.88
C GLY A 774 10.26 -8.35 12.36
N GLN A 775 10.38 -8.18 13.68
CA GLN A 775 10.23 -6.89 14.38
C GLN A 775 11.40 -5.93 14.18
N SER A 776 12.61 -6.41 13.89
CA SER A 776 13.83 -5.60 13.76
C SER A 776 14.09 -5.17 12.33
N GLY A 777 14.53 -3.92 12.12
CA GLY A 777 15.03 -3.44 10.83
C GLY A 777 16.50 -3.75 10.58
N HIS A 778 17.15 -4.49 11.47
CA HIS A 778 18.59 -4.74 11.41
C HIS A 778 18.87 -6.14 10.81
N PRO A 779 19.53 -6.26 9.64
CA PRO A 779 19.72 -7.55 8.95
C PRO A 779 20.51 -8.62 9.72
N LEU A 780 21.31 -8.22 10.70
CA LEU A 780 22.01 -9.16 11.61
C LEU A 780 21.21 -9.55 12.87
N SER A 781 20.01 -8.99 13.06
CA SER A 781 19.14 -9.34 14.17
C SER A 781 18.49 -10.68 13.89
N ARG A 782 18.39 -11.55 14.90
CA ARG A 782 17.58 -12.77 14.80
C ARG A 782 16.10 -12.49 14.59
N HIS A 783 15.66 -11.25 14.83
CA HIS A 783 14.28 -10.80 14.67
C HIS A 783 14.09 -9.98 13.39
N TYR A 784 14.95 -10.15 12.38
CA TYR A 784 14.81 -9.49 11.08
C TYR A 784 13.72 -10.14 10.22
N ASP A 785 13.65 -11.46 10.24
CA ASP A 785 12.80 -12.29 9.36
C ASP A 785 12.18 -13.52 10.06
N ASP A 786 12.33 -13.64 11.38
CA ASP A 786 11.88 -14.80 12.18
C ASP A 786 10.38 -15.12 12.07
N LEU A 787 9.54 -14.10 11.88
CA LEU A 787 8.11 -14.28 11.64
C LEU A 787 7.77 -14.61 10.18
N GLY A 788 8.69 -14.39 9.25
CA GLY A 788 8.45 -14.55 7.81
C GLY A 788 8.11 -15.98 7.41
N GLU A 789 8.74 -17.00 8.01
CA GLU A 789 8.39 -18.39 7.73
C GLU A 789 6.98 -18.76 8.21
N LEU A 790 6.60 -18.29 9.41
CA LEU A 790 5.25 -18.48 9.94
C LEU A 790 4.23 -17.82 9.01
N TRP A 791 4.49 -16.56 8.64
CA TRP A 791 3.64 -15.81 7.73
C TRP A 791 3.43 -16.55 6.40
N ARG A 792 4.51 -17.05 5.78
CA ARG A 792 4.46 -17.80 4.52
C ARG A 792 3.62 -19.08 4.63
N ARG A 793 3.72 -19.79 5.77
CA ARG A 793 2.93 -21.01 6.02
C ARG A 793 1.47 -20.75 6.43
N GLY A 794 1.07 -19.49 6.57
CA GLY A 794 -0.27 -19.14 7.05
C GLY A 794 -0.43 -19.30 8.57
N GLU A 795 0.68 -19.34 9.32
CA GLU A 795 0.70 -19.42 10.77
C GLU A 795 0.69 -18.03 11.41
N TYR A 796 0.29 -17.96 12.68
CA TYR A 796 0.15 -16.74 13.46
C TYR A 796 0.74 -16.92 14.85
N ILE A 797 1.12 -15.81 15.49
CA ILE A 797 1.50 -15.76 16.90
C ILE A 797 0.33 -15.30 17.76
N PRO A 798 0.16 -15.85 18.98
CA PRO A 798 -0.77 -15.28 19.95
C PRO A 798 -0.20 -13.99 20.54
N MET A 799 -1.06 -13.03 20.86
CA MET A 799 -0.68 -11.85 21.63
C MET A 799 -1.73 -11.55 22.70
N SER A 800 -1.28 -11.35 23.94
CA SER A 800 -2.15 -11.13 25.10
C SER A 800 -1.92 -9.75 25.72
N LEU A 801 -2.98 -9.22 26.33
CA LEU A 801 -2.89 -8.02 27.16
C LEU A 801 -2.36 -8.31 28.56
N ASP A 802 -2.27 -9.57 28.99
CA ASP A 802 -1.70 -9.95 30.28
C ASP A 802 -0.18 -9.73 30.27
N PRO A 803 0.35 -8.78 31.07
CA PRO A 803 1.79 -8.50 31.11
C PRO A 803 2.59 -9.67 31.71
N ASP A 804 2.01 -10.52 32.55
CA ASP A 804 2.73 -11.63 33.18
C ASP A 804 3.03 -12.75 32.18
N LEU A 805 2.15 -12.96 31.19
CA LEU A 805 2.42 -13.85 30.06
C LEU A 805 3.61 -13.36 29.22
N ALA A 806 3.68 -12.06 28.96
CA ALA A 806 4.80 -11.45 28.24
C ALA A 806 6.11 -11.62 29.03
N ARG A 807 6.08 -11.40 30.35
CA ARG A 807 7.26 -11.58 31.23
C ARG A 807 7.72 -13.04 31.30
N ALA A 808 6.80 -14.00 31.33
CA ALA A 808 7.13 -15.42 31.45
C ALA A 808 7.92 -15.97 30.25
N ALA A 809 7.72 -15.42 29.06
CA ALA A 809 8.41 -15.79 27.83
C ALA A 809 9.32 -14.67 27.29
N ALA A 810 9.74 -13.75 28.15
CA ALA A 810 10.50 -12.58 27.73
C ALA A 810 11.89 -12.96 27.22
N VAL A 811 12.26 -12.41 26.07
CA VAL A 811 13.63 -12.49 25.54
C VAL A 811 14.52 -11.35 26.00
N GLY A 812 13.91 -10.32 26.59
CA GLY A 812 14.60 -9.30 27.36
C GLY A 812 13.64 -8.27 27.95
N ILE A 813 14.07 -7.60 29.01
CA ILE A 813 13.32 -6.51 29.66
C ILE A 813 14.18 -5.26 29.77
N THR A 814 13.81 -4.22 29.03
CA THR A 814 14.47 -2.91 29.10
C THR A 814 13.77 -2.05 30.15
N THR A 815 14.52 -1.54 31.13
CA THR A 815 13.98 -0.63 32.16
C THR A 815 14.39 0.80 31.86
N LEU A 816 13.42 1.70 31.72
CA LEU A 816 13.65 3.13 31.56
C LEU A 816 13.26 3.83 32.87
N THR A 817 14.19 4.54 33.49
CA THR A 817 13.97 5.24 34.76
C THR A 817 14.18 6.75 34.60
N PRO A 818 13.40 7.60 35.29
CA PRO A 818 13.62 9.04 35.28
C PRO A 818 15.04 9.40 35.75
N ARG A 819 15.63 10.40 35.10
CA ARG A 819 16.88 11.03 35.51
C ARG A 819 16.55 12.34 36.22
N ASP A 820 17.03 12.46 37.45
CA ASP A 820 16.96 13.69 38.28
C ASP A 820 17.51 14.94 37.57
#